data_AF-I1NC87-F1
#
_entry.id   AF-I1NC87-F1
#
_cell.length_a   1.000
_cell.length_b   1.000
_cell.length_c   1.000
_cell.angle_alpha   90.00
_cell.angle_beta   90.00
_cell.angle_gamma   90.00
#
_symmetry.space_group_name_H-M   'P 1'
#
loop_
_entity.id
_entity.type
_entity.pdbx_description
1 polymer ?
#
loop_
_entity_poly.entity_id
_entity_poly.type
_entity_poly.pdbx_seq_one_letter_code
_entity_poly.pdbx_strand_id
1 'polypeptide(L)'
;MVARRFQVIHDDSDFDLHYDTDDGFEVFQFQLYSLSSVPPHQQKIFGAEQDTPVVNDSDLVAISDKLRLVSVNDSEPEPSAADLLKSDEELARLLQAEEEALMLQQYVASQNPQEFDSRVRPYVSQVLMYEDATRQEAARKSVPVEELEEKALVSLAKEGNFKPSKIEQDHAFLLQLLFWFKRSFRWVNSPSCHDCGNDTVGQGMAPPLPSETLYGASRVELYRCTVCSQLTRFPRYNDPMKLVETREGRCGEWANCFTLYCRAFGYESRLILDFTDHVWTECFSQYLGRWMHLDPCEGIYDKPLLYEKGWGKKLNYVIAIAKDGVYDVTKRYTRKWHEVLSRRTILTEPSLSTLLSNITKESRRGFASQLLSIIESHDMEENKELERSLHAEDDKSLSLPGRRSGNEEWRKSRLEMGSDKLSSSACPVRLCVDEHVTRIYNAFQPILYQFVGEELTKSEAVEVLRTTKGILLDLSKSPYKTRRTSIDSVLENPKFQKLFPSFDDLLCALFLGKKLNTDGRVEICLVGDPVVTSLALPVALDALDDMIYNLNKCENYGKDMFLLPLLKLNRIHSGSAIASSEELPFGIITSAFDGTRMSKWEEPNGGRGCWVVYRTFDNKMFELAAYELMSANDAPERDPMDWYGLWNDS
;
A
#
# COMPACT_ATOMS: atom_id res chain seq x y z
N MET A 1 -19.34 -8.30 36.14
CA MET A 1 -18.73 -9.65 36.23
C MET A 1 -19.75 -10.68 36.70
N VAL A 2 -20.79 -10.87 35.88
CA VAL A 2 -21.59 -12.09 35.91
C VAL A 2 -21.02 -12.96 34.80
N ALA A 3 -20.08 -13.83 35.17
CA ALA A 3 -19.47 -14.77 34.24
C ALA A 3 -20.43 -15.95 34.01
N ARG A 4 -20.79 -16.19 32.75
CA ARG A 4 -21.52 -17.40 32.34
C ARG A 4 -20.55 -18.40 31.71
N ARG A 5 -20.83 -19.68 31.91
CA ARG A 5 -20.09 -20.77 31.27
C ARG A 5 -20.99 -21.38 30.20
N PHE A 6 -20.51 -21.40 28.97
CA PHE A 6 -21.17 -22.04 27.85
C PHE A 6 -20.38 -23.28 27.42
N GLN A 7 -21.09 -24.37 27.15
CA GLN A 7 -20.55 -25.53 26.46
C GLN A 7 -20.96 -25.44 24.99
N VAL A 8 -19.99 -25.27 24.09
CA VAL A 8 -20.22 -25.06 22.66
C VAL A 8 -19.82 -26.32 21.88
N ILE A 9 -20.74 -26.86 21.10
CA ILE A 9 -20.52 -28.08 20.30
C ILE A 9 -20.25 -27.68 18.85
N HIS A 10 -19.12 -28.13 18.29
CA HIS A 10 -18.75 -27.96 16.88
C HIS A 10 -17.93 -29.17 16.39
N ASP A 11 -18.28 -29.75 15.23
CA ASP A 11 -17.61 -30.90 14.62
C ASP A 11 -17.23 -32.03 15.61
N ASP A 12 -18.23 -32.50 16.34
CA ASP A 12 -18.11 -33.55 17.38
C ASP A 12 -17.15 -33.24 18.54
N SER A 13 -16.75 -31.96 18.70
CA SER A 13 -15.91 -31.46 19.80
C SER A 13 -16.70 -30.52 20.70
N ASP A 14 -16.47 -30.65 22.02
CA ASP A 14 -17.07 -29.79 23.04
C ASP A 14 -16.04 -28.75 23.51
N PHE A 15 -16.38 -27.48 23.39
CA PHE A 15 -15.58 -26.35 23.85
C PHE A 15 -16.22 -25.73 25.10
N ASP A 16 -15.46 -25.65 26.20
CA ASP A 16 -15.87 -24.91 27.39
C ASP A 16 -15.47 -23.44 27.26
N LEU A 17 -16.45 -22.55 27.25
CA LEU A 17 -16.24 -21.11 27.10
C LEU A 17 -16.73 -20.35 28.33
N HIS A 18 -15.84 -19.54 28.92
CA HIS A 18 -16.17 -18.60 29.97
C HIS A 18 -16.38 -17.20 29.39
N TYR A 19 -17.61 -16.69 29.46
CA TYR A 19 -18.02 -15.42 28.90
C TYR A 19 -18.44 -14.45 30.01
N ASP A 20 -17.87 -13.25 30.06
CA ASP A 20 -18.41 -12.17 30.89
C ASP A 20 -19.56 -11.49 30.15
N THR A 21 -20.72 -11.40 30.79
CA THR A 21 -21.93 -10.83 30.18
C THR A 21 -21.83 -9.32 29.92
N ASP A 22 -20.79 -8.67 30.45
CA ASP A 22 -20.49 -7.26 30.22
C ASP A 22 -19.66 -7.01 28.92
N ASP A 23 -19.14 -8.06 28.26
CA ASP A 23 -18.19 -7.94 27.14
C ASP A 23 -18.84 -7.79 25.74
N GLY A 24 -20.11 -8.14 25.60
CA GLY A 24 -20.89 -8.00 24.36
C GLY A 24 -20.79 -9.17 23.37
N PHE A 25 -21.79 -9.28 22.49
CA PHE A 25 -22.01 -10.42 21.58
C PHE A 25 -20.84 -10.63 20.61
N GLU A 26 -20.25 -9.53 20.13
CA GLU A 26 -19.11 -9.58 19.21
C GLU A 26 -17.90 -10.24 19.89
N VAL A 27 -17.64 -9.94 21.17
CA VAL A 27 -16.57 -10.60 21.96
C VAL A 27 -16.82 -12.10 22.06
N PHE A 28 -18.07 -12.50 22.32
CA PHE A 28 -18.44 -13.91 22.37
C PHE A 28 -18.16 -14.63 21.05
N GLN A 29 -18.46 -14.01 19.91
CA GLN A 29 -18.14 -14.56 18.58
C GLN A 29 -16.63 -14.68 18.35
N PHE A 30 -15.83 -13.72 18.82
CA PHE A 30 -14.36 -13.82 18.71
C PHE A 30 -13.77 -14.92 19.60
N GLN A 31 -14.30 -15.11 20.81
CA GLN A 31 -13.89 -16.21 21.66
C GLN A 31 -14.21 -17.59 21.04
N LEU A 32 -15.38 -17.71 20.43
CA LEU A 32 -15.77 -18.88 19.64
C LEU A 32 -14.83 -19.14 18.46
N TYR A 33 -14.40 -18.09 17.77
CA TYR A 33 -13.45 -18.23 16.65
C TYR A 33 -12.12 -18.80 17.12
N SER A 34 -11.61 -18.32 18.27
CA SER A 34 -10.35 -18.81 18.82
C SER A 34 -10.37 -20.30 19.20
N LEU A 35 -11.56 -20.84 19.53
CA LEU A 35 -11.73 -22.24 19.93
C LEU A 35 -12.06 -23.15 18.74
N SER A 36 -12.94 -22.70 17.85
CA SER A 36 -13.48 -23.50 16.74
C SER A 36 -12.77 -23.28 15.40
N SER A 37 -11.94 -22.24 15.30
CA SER A 37 -11.38 -21.74 14.02
C SER A 37 -12.43 -21.31 12.98
N VAL A 38 -13.71 -21.13 13.36
CA VAL A 38 -14.77 -20.60 12.50
C VAL A 38 -14.86 -19.07 12.64
N PRO A 39 -14.53 -18.27 11.61
CA PRO A 39 -14.57 -16.80 11.70
C PRO A 39 -15.98 -16.27 12.05
N PRO A 40 -16.13 -15.14 12.77
CA PRO A 40 -17.44 -14.61 13.19
C PRO A 40 -18.48 -14.48 12.05
N HIS A 41 -18.04 -14.10 10.85
CA HIS A 41 -18.91 -13.98 9.67
C HIS A 41 -19.38 -15.34 9.09
N GLN A 42 -18.77 -16.44 9.52
CA GLN A 42 -19.12 -17.83 9.18
C GLN A 42 -19.73 -18.58 10.37
N GLN A 43 -19.88 -17.94 11.54
CA GLN A 43 -20.47 -18.56 12.72
C GLN A 43 -21.99 -18.48 12.67
N LYS A 44 -22.65 -19.63 12.67
CA LYS A 44 -24.06 -19.73 13.05
C LYS A 44 -24.18 -20.40 14.41
N ILE A 45 -24.59 -19.62 15.40
CA ILE A 45 -24.67 -20.05 16.80
C ILE A 45 -26.13 -20.36 17.11
N PHE A 46 -26.39 -21.55 17.65
CA PHE A 46 -27.73 -22.01 18.03
C PHE A 46 -27.74 -22.49 19.49
N GLY A 47 -28.89 -22.39 20.15
CA GLY A 47 -29.12 -23.12 21.41
C GLY A 47 -29.24 -24.62 21.16
N ALA A 48 -28.45 -25.43 21.87
CA ALA A 48 -28.36 -26.87 21.62
C ALA A 48 -29.70 -27.64 21.81
N GLU A 49 -30.66 -27.07 22.57
CA GLU A 49 -31.94 -27.73 22.87
C GLU A 49 -33.11 -27.25 22.01
N GLN A 50 -33.02 -26.07 21.39
CA GLN A 50 -34.17 -25.40 20.76
C GLN A 50 -33.89 -24.90 19.33
N ASP A 51 -32.71 -25.18 18.75
CA ASP A 51 -32.25 -24.69 17.44
C ASP A 51 -32.53 -23.17 17.24
N THR A 52 -32.51 -22.41 18.33
CA THR A 52 -32.82 -20.99 18.32
C THR A 52 -31.55 -20.22 17.96
N PRO A 53 -31.55 -19.41 16.88
CA PRO A 53 -30.36 -18.67 16.48
C PRO A 53 -30.04 -17.58 17.49
N VAL A 54 -28.77 -17.47 17.88
CA VAL A 54 -28.26 -16.42 18.76
C VAL A 54 -27.60 -15.36 17.88
N VAL A 55 -28.16 -14.15 17.86
CA VAL A 55 -27.67 -13.08 16.97
C VAL A 55 -27.33 -11.78 17.72
N ASN A 56 -27.61 -11.69 19.01
CA ASN A 56 -27.32 -10.53 19.84
C ASN A 56 -27.17 -10.90 21.33
N ASP A 57 -26.79 -9.91 22.15
CA ASP A 57 -26.62 -10.05 23.59
C ASP A 57 -27.87 -10.50 24.34
N SER A 58 -29.04 -10.03 23.93
CA SER A 58 -30.31 -10.39 24.58
C SER A 58 -30.63 -11.87 24.38
N ASP A 59 -30.31 -12.41 23.19
CA ASP A 59 -30.46 -13.84 22.89
C ASP A 59 -29.48 -14.67 23.73
N LEU A 60 -28.23 -14.20 23.89
CA LEU A 60 -27.21 -14.88 24.69
C LEU A 60 -27.55 -14.92 26.19
N VAL A 61 -28.21 -13.88 26.69
CA VAL A 61 -28.71 -13.85 28.08
C VAL A 61 -29.90 -14.79 28.25
N ALA A 62 -30.76 -14.92 27.23
CA ALA A 62 -31.98 -15.73 27.30
C ALA A 62 -31.76 -17.23 27.07
N ILE A 63 -30.64 -17.63 26.46
CA ILE A 63 -30.39 -19.01 26.05
C ILE A 63 -29.71 -19.86 27.14
N SER A 64 -29.86 -21.19 27.05
CA SER A 64 -29.25 -22.13 27.99
C SER A 64 -27.74 -22.23 27.80
N ASP A 65 -27.03 -22.76 28.81
CA ASP A 65 -25.56 -22.85 28.84
C ASP A 65 -24.97 -23.84 27.81
N LYS A 66 -25.77 -24.35 26.85
CA LYS A 66 -25.32 -25.24 25.77
C LYS A 66 -25.63 -24.65 24.42
N LEU A 67 -24.59 -24.48 23.62
CA LEU A 67 -24.64 -23.89 22.29
C LEU A 67 -24.10 -24.86 21.26
N ARG A 68 -24.58 -24.73 20.03
CA ARG A 68 -24.08 -25.44 18.86
C ARG A 68 -23.60 -24.41 17.86
N LEU A 69 -22.35 -24.53 17.45
CA LEU A 69 -21.77 -23.72 16.39
C LEU A 69 -21.79 -24.52 15.09
N VAL A 70 -22.18 -23.87 14.00
CA VAL A 70 -22.17 -24.44 12.66
C VAL A 70 -21.33 -23.54 11.76
N SER A 71 -20.24 -24.10 11.22
CA SER A 71 -19.43 -23.46 10.19
C SER A 71 -20.16 -23.42 8.86
N VAL A 72 -20.06 -22.29 8.15
CA VAL A 72 -20.65 -22.11 6.82
C VAL A 72 -19.81 -22.80 5.72
N ASN A 73 -18.64 -23.37 6.03
CA ASN A 73 -17.67 -23.85 5.04
C ASN A 73 -17.42 -25.37 5.02
N ASP A 74 -18.49 -26.18 5.02
CA ASP A 74 -18.42 -27.49 4.38
C ASP A 74 -19.34 -27.48 3.17
N SER A 75 -18.71 -27.58 1.99
CA SER A 75 -19.22 -27.28 0.65
C SER A 75 -19.56 -25.80 0.43
N GLU A 76 -18.87 -25.14 -0.50
CA GLU A 76 -19.53 -24.08 -1.27
C GLU A 76 -20.89 -24.66 -1.68
N PRO A 77 -22.03 -24.02 -1.33
CA PRO A 77 -23.24 -24.39 -1.99
C PRO A 77 -22.98 -24.08 -3.46
N GLU A 78 -22.94 -25.13 -4.29
CA GLU A 78 -23.29 -25.01 -5.71
C GLU A 78 -24.38 -23.94 -5.78
N PRO A 79 -24.14 -22.83 -6.50
CA PRO A 79 -25.01 -21.67 -6.40
C PRO A 79 -26.43 -22.16 -6.63
N SER A 80 -27.31 -21.92 -5.65
CA SER A 80 -28.63 -22.51 -5.66
C SER A 80 -29.27 -22.18 -6.99
N ALA A 81 -30.09 -23.07 -7.57
CA ALA A 81 -30.75 -22.76 -8.84
C ALA A 81 -31.48 -21.39 -8.78
N ALA A 82 -31.95 -20.99 -7.60
CA ALA A 82 -32.53 -19.68 -7.36
C ALA A 82 -31.52 -18.50 -7.40
N ASP A 83 -30.27 -18.68 -6.97
CA ASP A 83 -29.24 -17.63 -7.03
C ASP A 83 -28.60 -17.53 -8.41
N LEU A 84 -28.42 -18.65 -9.13
CA LEU A 84 -28.11 -18.63 -10.56
C LEU A 84 -29.21 -17.95 -11.38
N LEU A 85 -30.49 -18.27 -11.11
CA LEU A 85 -31.62 -17.62 -11.78
C LEU A 85 -31.73 -16.13 -11.44
N LYS A 86 -31.42 -15.70 -10.20
CA LYS A 86 -31.36 -14.28 -9.84
C LYS A 86 -30.23 -13.55 -10.55
N SER A 87 -29.05 -14.17 -10.63
CA SER A 87 -27.90 -13.64 -11.37
C SER A 87 -28.21 -13.50 -12.86
N ASP A 88 -28.85 -14.51 -13.46
CA ASP A 88 -29.26 -14.49 -14.87
C ASP A 88 -30.34 -13.43 -15.14
N GLU A 89 -31.31 -13.27 -14.23
CA GLU A 89 -32.34 -12.22 -14.35
C GLU A 89 -31.73 -10.82 -14.18
N GLU A 90 -30.80 -10.64 -13.25
CA GLU A 90 -30.08 -9.38 -13.05
C GLU A 90 -29.21 -9.03 -14.26
N LEU A 91 -28.47 -10.01 -14.80
CA LEU A 91 -27.71 -9.85 -16.03
C LEU A 91 -28.62 -9.50 -17.22
N ALA A 92 -29.76 -10.19 -17.37
CA ALA A 92 -30.74 -9.88 -18.42
C ALA A 92 -31.30 -8.46 -18.29
N ARG A 93 -31.60 -8.01 -17.06
CA ARG A 93 -32.04 -6.62 -16.81
C ARG A 93 -30.94 -5.60 -17.15
N LEU A 94 -29.67 -5.90 -16.83
CA LEU A 94 -28.54 -5.04 -17.17
C LEU A 94 -28.34 -4.94 -18.68
N LEU A 95 -28.43 -6.05 -19.41
CA LEU A 95 -28.33 -6.08 -20.87
C LEU A 95 -29.49 -5.31 -21.52
N GLN A 96 -30.71 -5.48 -21.03
CA GLN A 96 -31.86 -4.70 -21.50
C GLN A 96 -31.63 -3.19 -21.27
N ALA A 97 -31.15 -2.80 -20.09
CA ALA A 97 -30.85 -1.39 -19.79
C ALA A 97 -29.73 -0.84 -20.69
N GLU A 98 -28.74 -1.65 -21.06
CA GLU A 98 -27.71 -1.29 -22.03
C GLU A 98 -28.30 -1.07 -23.43
N GLU A 99 -29.16 -1.97 -23.92
CA GLU A 99 -29.85 -1.80 -25.20
C GLU A 99 -30.72 -0.53 -25.23
N GLU A 100 -31.47 -0.28 -24.16
CA GLU A 100 -32.28 0.93 -24.01
C GLU A 100 -31.41 2.20 -24.00
N ALA A 101 -30.27 2.18 -23.30
CA ALA A 101 -29.33 3.29 -23.26
C ALA A 101 -28.70 3.55 -24.64
N LEU A 102 -28.31 2.50 -25.38
CA LEU A 102 -27.80 2.61 -26.75
C LEU A 102 -28.85 3.17 -27.72
N MET A 103 -30.11 2.73 -27.58
CA MET A 103 -31.21 3.27 -28.38
C MET A 103 -31.45 4.74 -28.07
N LEU A 104 -31.46 5.14 -26.79
CA LEU A 104 -31.59 6.54 -26.39
C LEU A 104 -30.43 7.40 -26.89
N GLN A 105 -29.21 6.86 -26.86
CA GLN A 105 -28.01 7.54 -27.35
C GLN A 105 -28.16 7.98 -28.82
N GLN A 106 -28.84 7.20 -29.67
CA GLN A 106 -29.07 7.58 -31.07
C GLN A 106 -29.86 8.89 -31.23
N TYR A 107 -30.71 9.22 -30.25
CA TYR A 107 -31.53 10.44 -30.27
C TYR A 107 -30.89 11.61 -29.51
N VAL A 108 -30.14 11.31 -28.43
CA VAL A 108 -29.58 12.34 -27.54
C VAL A 108 -28.16 12.76 -27.96
N ALA A 109 -27.44 11.91 -28.70
CA ALA A 109 -26.06 12.22 -29.11
C ALA A 109 -26.02 13.46 -30.02
N SER A 110 -25.21 14.44 -29.62
CA SER A 110 -25.01 15.67 -30.41
C SER A 110 -24.32 15.44 -31.77
N GLN A 111 -23.70 14.27 -31.97
CA GLN A 111 -22.91 13.91 -33.15
C GLN A 111 -21.84 14.97 -33.46
N ASN A 112 -21.12 15.40 -32.42
CA ASN A 112 -20.10 16.43 -32.52
C ASN A 112 -18.67 15.84 -32.41
N PRO A 113 -18.12 15.30 -33.52
CA PRO A 113 -16.78 14.74 -33.50
C PRO A 113 -15.71 15.81 -33.25
N GLN A 114 -15.95 17.08 -33.61
CA GLN A 114 -15.00 18.15 -33.34
C GLN A 114 -14.86 18.43 -31.84
N GLU A 115 -15.97 18.40 -31.09
CA GLU A 115 -15.90 18.55 -29.63
C GLU A 115 -15.09 17.42 -29.00
N PHE A 116 -15.37 16.17 -29.37
CA PHE A 116 -14.63 15.03 -28.84
C PHE A 116 -13.13 15.10 -29.19
N ASP A 117 -12.81 15.34 -30.47
CA ASP A 117 -11.42 15.46 -30.94
C ASP A 117 -10.69 16.60 -30.21
N SER A 118 -11.34 17.76 -30.01
CA SER A 118 -10.73 18.90 -29.32
C SER A 118 -10.31 18.60 -27.88
N ARG A 119 -10.97 17.64 -27.21
CA ARG A 119 -10.62 17.21 -25.85
C ARG A 119 -9.48 16.20 -25.83
N VAL A 120 -9.38 15.32 -26.82
CA VAL A 120 -8.40 14.22 -26.87
C VAL A 120 -7.12 14.60 -27.59
N ARG A 121 -7.20 15.31 -28.73
CA ARG A 121 -6.06 15.64 -29.62
C ARG A 121 -4.90 16.35 -28.92
N PRO A 122 -5.11 17.29 -27.96
CA PRO A 122 -4.00 17.92 -27.24
C PRO A 122 -3.13 16.90 -26.51
N TYR A 123 -3.74 15.88 -25.89
CA TYR A 123 -3.04 14.85 -25.16
C TYR A 123 -2.31 13.86 -26.09
N VAL A 124 -2.83 13.60 -27.29
CA VAL A 124 -2.11 12.80 -28.31
C VAL A 124 -0.77 13.44 -28.65
N SER A 125 -0.73 14.78 -28.73
CA SER A 125 0.53 15.50 -28.96
C SER A 125 1.42 15.48 -27.72
N GLN A 126 0.83 15.59 -26.53
CA GLN A 126 1.54 15.59 -25.25
C GLN A 126 2.24 14.26 -24.97
N VAL A 127 1.60 13.11 -25.20
CA VAL A 127 2.20 11.80 -24.88
C VAL A 127 3.46 11.52 -25.70
N LEU A 128 3.61 12.13 -26.88
CA LEU A 128 4.82 12.03 -27.70
C LEU A 128 6.02 12.70 -27.02
N MET A 129 5.80 13.69 -26.15
CA MET A 129 6.88 14.31 -25.36
C MET A 129 7.52 13.30 -24.39
N TYR A 130 6.80 12.25 -23.98
CA TYR A 130 7.34 11.22 -23.09
C TYR A 130 8.36 10.31 -23.79
N GLU A 131 8.38 10.30 -25.12
CA GLU A 131 9.33 9.55 -25.93
C GLU A 131 10.64 10.32 -26.19
N ASP A 132 10.73 11.59 -25.76
CA ASP A 132 11.94 12.39 -25.89
C ASP A 132 13.04 11.91 -24.93
N ALA A 133 14.20 11.55 -25.48
CA ALA A 133 15.32 10.98 -24.73
C ALA A 133 15.88 11.95 -23.68
N THR A 134 15.85 13.26 -23.94
CA THR A 134 16.36 14.28 -23.00
C THR A 134 15.45 14.38 -21.78
N ARG A 135 14.13 14.37 -21.99
CA ARG A 135 13.14 14.36 -20.91
C ARG A 135 13.20 13.09 -20.09
N GLN A 136 13.30 11.93 -20.73
CA GLN A 136 13.46 10.66 -20.03
C GLN A 136 14.75 10.61 -19.19
N GLU A 137 15.85 11.15 -19.71
CA GLU A 137 17.10 11.21 -18.97
C GLU A 137 17.03 12.15 -17.77
N ALA A 138 16.36 13.31 -17.91
CA ALA A 138 16.10 14.21 -16.80
C ALA A 138 15.26 13.53 -15.70
N ALA A 139 14.22 12.78 -16.09
CA ALA A 139 13.41 12.00 -15.16
C ALA A 139 14.27 10.93 -14.44
N ARG A 140 15.02 10.09 -15.17
CA ARG A 140 15.89 9.04 -14.58
C ARG A 140 16.90 9.60 -13.58
N LYS A 141 17.59 10.69 -13.92
CA LYS A 141 18.58 11.33 -13.03
C LYS A 141 18.01 11.85 -11.72
N SER A 142 16.71 12.11 -11.70
CA SER A 142 16.03 12.69 -10.55
C SER A 142 15.52 11.66 -9.54
N VAL A 143 15.48 10.38 -9.93
CA VAL A 143 15.03 9.24 -9.10
C VAL A 143 16.22 8.61 -8.37
N PRO A 144 16.12 8.34 -7.05
CA PRO A 144 17.12 7.57 -6.32
C PRO A 144 16.97 6.07 -6.65
N VAL A 145 17.44 5.66 -7.83
CA VAL A 145 17.19 4.31 -8.38
C VAL A 145 17.62 3.20 -7.42
N GLU A 146 18.84 3.27 -6.86
CA GLU A 146 19.33 2.23 -5.94
C GLU A 146 18.47 2.08 -4.68
N GLU A 147 17.97 3.20 -4.13
CA GLU A 147 17.08 3.19 -2.95
C GLU A 147 15.74 2.54 -3.27
N LEU A 148 15.17 2.82 -4.46
CA LEU A 148 13.91 2.23 -4.88
C LEU A 148 14.05 0.75 -5.24
N GLU A 149 15.18 0.36 -5.86
CA GLU A 149 15.52 -1.05 -6.10
C GLU A 149 15.61 -1.82 -4.77
N GLU A 150 16.29 -1.25 -3.77
CA GLU A 150 16.37 -1.85 -2.43
C GLU A 150 14.98 -2.02 -1.82
N LYS A 151 14.17 -0.97 -1.81
CA LYS A 151 12.80 -1.01 -1.28
C LYS A 151 11.92 -2.03 -2.00
N ALA A 152 12.06 -2.15 -3.32
CA ALA A 152 11.31 -3.11 -4.12
C ALA A 152 11.67 -4.55 -3.74
N LEU A 153 12.97 -4.86 -3.65
CA LEU A 153 13.44 -6.19 -3.23
C LEU A 153 13.05 -6.51 -1.78
N VAL A 154 13.13 -5.53 -0.87
CA VAL A 154 12.68 -5.68 0.51
C VAL A 154 11.18 -5.97 0.56
N SER A 155 10.34 -5.29 -0.23
CA SER A 155 8.90 -5.59 -0.27
C SER A 155 8.60 -7.02 -0.73
N LEU A 156 9.31 -7.51 -1.76
CA LEU A 156 9.17 -8.90 -2.23
C LEU A 156 9.66 -9.91 -1.19
N ALA A 157 10.77 -9.61 -0.49
CA ALA A 157 11.28 -10.44 0.58
C ALA A 157 10.35 -10.52 1.79
N LYS A 158 9.62 -9.43 2.11
CA LYS A 158 8.56 -9.44 3.15
C LYS A 158 7.39 -10.36 2.81
N GLU A 159 7.18 -10.65 1.51
CA GLU A 159 6.21 -11.65 1.03
C GLU A 159 6.81 -13.06 0.91
N GLY A 160 8.07 -13.24 1.34
CA GLY A 160 8.80 -14.51 1.28
C GLY A 160 9.56 -14.74 -0.03
N ASN A 161 9.53 -13.81 -0.98
CA ASN A 161 10.23 -13.95 -2.26
C ASN A 161 11.62 -13.28 -2.24
N PHE A 162 12.64 -14.04 -1.81
CA PHE A 162 14.05 -13.60 -1.79
C PHE A 162 14.77 -13.75 -3.13
N LYS A 163 14.16 -14.45 -4.11
CA LYS A 163 14.75 -14.66 -5.45
C LYS A 163 13.76 -14.30 -6.54
N PRO A 164 13.27 -13.05 -6.56
CA PRO A 164 12.26 -12.64 -7.53
C PRO A 164 12.82 -12.65 -8.95
N SER A 165 11.98 -13.03 -9.90
CA SER A 165 12.25 -12.89 -11.33
C SER A 165 12.38 -11.40 -11.72
N LYS A 166 12.95 -11.14 -12.90
CA LYS A 166 13.07 -9.75 -13.41
C LYS A 166 11.69 -9.08 -13.54
N ILE A 167 10.67 -9.83 -13.93
CA ILE A 167 9.29 -9.32 -14.08
C ILE A 167 8.72 -8.89 -12.73
N GLU A 168 8.92 -9.67 -11.67
CA GLU A 168 8.48 -9.32 -10.31
C GLU A 168 9.26 -8.11 -9.77
N GLN A 169 10.58 -8.05 -10.02
CA GLN A 169 11.41 -6.90 -9.64
C GLN A 169 10.95 -5.62 -10.33
N ASP A 170 10.68 -5.68 -11.64
CA ASP A 170 10.23 -4.53 -12.42
C ASP A 170 8.83 -4.09 -11.98
N HIS A 171 7.95 -5.03 -11.64
CA HIS A 171 6.64 -4.72 -11.07
C HIS A 171 6.78 -4.03 -9.69
N ALA A 172 7.56 -4.60 -8.77
CA ALA A 172 7.78 -4.00 -7.46
C ALA A 172 8.45 -2.63 -7.54
N PHE A 173 9.41 -2.44 -8.46
CA PHE A 173 10.04 -1.13 -8.70
C PHE A 173 9.03 -0.09 -9.17
N LEU A 174 8.10 -0.45 -10.07
CA LEU A 174 7.04 0.45 -10.53
C LEU A 174 6.17 0.94 -9.36
N LEU A 175 5.85 0.06 -8.41
CA LEU A 175 5.12 0.43 -7.20
C LEU A 175 5.96 1.36 -6.33
N GLN A 176 7.24 1.07 -6.08
CA GLN A 176 8.11 1.97 -5.33
C GLN A 176 8.29 3.33 -6.01
N LEU A 177 8.29 3.37 -7.34
CA LEU A 177 8.32 4.60 -8.13
C LEU A 177 7.05 5.44 -7.90
N LEU A 178 5.87 4.81 -7.85
CA LEU A 178 4.60 5.47 -7.51
C LEU A 178 4.66 6.12 -6.12
N PHE A 179 5.11 5.36 -5.11
CA PHE A 179 5.17 5.86 -3.73
C PHE A 179 6.22 6.94 -3.54
N TRP A 180 7.38 6.79 -4.17
CA TRP A 180 8.39 7.82 -4.20
C TRP A 180 7.86 9.09 -4.85
N PHE A 181 7.18 8.99 -6.01
CA PHE A 181 6.61 10.13 -6.70
C PHE A 181 5.59 10.85 -5.82
N LYS A 182 4.72 10.11 -5.13
CA LYS A 182 3.72 10.67 -4.21
C LYS A 182 4.35 11.48 -3.07
N ARG A 183 5.54 11.10 -2.62
CA ARG A 183 6.29 11.82 -1.56
C ARG A 183 7.17 12.95 -2.11
N SER A 184 7.62 12.83 -3.36
CA SER A 184 8.57 13.77 -3.97
C SER A 184 7.90 14.91 -4.74
N PHE A 185 6.63 14.73 -5.15
CA PHE A 185 5.84 15.72 -5.88
C PHE A 185 4.81 16.39 -4.96
N ARG A 186 4.71 17.72 -4.99
CA ARG A 186 3.88 18.51 -4.08
C ARG A 186 2.50 18.83 -4.68
N TRP A 187 1.45 18.62 -3.88
CA TRP A 187 0.11 19.06 -4.25
C TRP A 187 -0.07 20.55 -3.97
N VAL A 188 -0.56 21.31 -4.93
CA VAL A 188 -0.76 22.77 -4.80
C VAL A 188 -2.24 23.12 -4.93
N ASN A 189 -2.88 23.43 -3.79
CA ASN A 189 -4.19 24.08 -3.78
C ASN A 189 -4.02 25.58 -4.10
N SER A 190 -3.21 26.26 -3.29
CA SER A 190 -2.74 27.63 -3.49
C SER A 190 -1.22 27.65 -3.24
N PRO A 191 -0.40 28.31 -4.08
CA PRO A 191 1.04 28.38 -3.90
C PRO A 191 1.41 29.25 -2.68
N SER A 192 2.50 28.92 -1.99
CA SER A 192 3.06 29.80 -0.97
C SER A 192 3.61 31.10 -1.59
N CYS A 193 3.67 32.19 -0.82
CA CYS A 193 4.26 33.44 -1.28
C CYS A 193 5.74 33.24 -1.63
N HIS A 194 6.16 33.67 -2.83
CA HIS A 194 7.57 33.53 -3.25
C HIS A 194 8.52 34.38 -2.40
N ASP A 195 8.06 35.53 -1.88
CA ASP A 195 8.91 36.46 -1.13
C ASP A 195 9.02 36.12 0.37
N CYS A 196 7.95 35.57 0.97
CA CYS A 196 7.90 35.38 2.43
C CYS A 196 7.39 34.00 2.89
N GLY A 197 7.02 33.10 1.98
CA GLY A 197 6.57 31.74 2.31
C GLY A 197 5.16 31.62 2.92
N ASN A 198 4.52 32.73 3.30
CA ASN A 198 3.18 32.73 3.89
C ASN A 198 2.08 32.35 2.89
N ASP A 199 0.90 32.03 3.41
CA ASP A 199 -0.28 31.67 2.64
C ASP A 199 -0.74 32.77 1.68
N THR A 200 -1.41 32.33 0.62
CA THR A 200 -1.90 33.21 -0.43
C THR A 200 -3.37 32.93 -0.75
N VAL A 201 -4.05 33.94 -1.29
CA VAL A 201 -5.46 33.88 -1.68
C VAL A 201 -5.59 34.17 -3.18
N GLY A 202 -6.42 33.41 -3.88
CA GLY A 202 -6.64 33.57 -5.33
C GLY A 202 -7.12 34.98 -5.69
N GLN A 203 -6.57 35.53 -6.79
CA GLN A 203 -6.90 36.84 -7.36
C GLN A 203 -7.39 36.75 -8.81
N GLY A 204 -7.53 35.54 -9.36
CA GLY A 204 -7.96 35.29 -10.73
C GLY A 204 -6.81 34.81 -11.62
N MET A 205 -6.87 35.17 -12.90
CA MET A 205 -5.94 34.68 -13.93
C MET A 205 -5.10 35.81 -14.52
N ALA A 206 -3.92 35.47 -15.02
CA ALA A 206 -3.05 36.34 -15.81
C ALA A 206 -2.72 35.70 -17.17
N PRO A 207 -2.40 36.51 -18.19
CA PRO A 207 -1.79 35.97 -19.41
C PRO A 207 -0.43 35.33 -19.07
N PRO A 208 -0.07 34.23 -19.76
CA PRO A 208 1.25 33.62 -19.60
C PRO A 208 2.34 34.52 -20.16
N LEU A 209 3.48 34.55 -19.48
CA LEU A 209 4.71 35.19 -19.93
C LEU A 209 5.37 34.33 -21.02
N PRO A 210 6.20 34.92 -21.91
CA PRO A 210 6.93 34.16 -22.93
C PRO A 210 7.75 32.98 -22.36
N SER A 211 8.36 33.17 -21.18
CA SER A 211 9.08 32.12 -20.46
C SER A 211 8.19 31.01 -19.94
N GLU A 212 6.92 31.30 -19.64
CA GLU A 212 5.94 30.32 -19.15
C GLU A 212 5.33 29.54 -20.33
N THR A 213 4.99 30.24 -21.42
CA THR A 213 4.50 29.65 -22.66
C THR A 213 5.50 28.69 -23.30
N LEU A 214 6.80 28.95 -23.15
CA LEU A 214 7.87 28.04 -23.60
C LEU A 214 7.72 26.62 -23.04
N TYR A 215 7.22 26.50 -21.80
CA TYR A 215 7.01 25.22 -21.11
C TYR A 215 5.53 24.78 -21.15
N GLY A 216 4.77 25.26 -22.14
CA GLY A 216 3.40 24.83 -22.39
C GLY A 216 2.36 25.38 -21.41
N ALA A 217 2.67 26.44 -20.64
CA ALA A 217 1.67 27.09 -19.79
C ALA A 217 0.72 27.94 -20.62
N SER A 218 -0.54 27.49 -20.72
CA SER A 218 -1.63 28.22 -21.38
C SER A 218 -2.45 29.08 -20.41
N ARG A 219 -2.37 28.77 -19.11
CA ARG A 219 -3.11 29.43 -18.03
C ARG A 219 -2.17 29.72 -16.87
N VAL A 220 -2.32 30.90 -16.28
CA VAL A 220 -1.57 31.30 -15.08
C VAL A 220 -2.52 31.83 -14.04
N GLU A 221 -2.53 31.19 -12.88
CA GLU A 221 -3.31 31.63 -11.73
C GLU A 221 -2.51 32.67 -10.93
N LEU A 222 -3.18 33.72 -10.46
CA LEU A 222 -2.58 34.74 -9.60
C LEU A 222 -3.07 34.56 -8.16
N TYR A 223 -2.14 34.69 -7.23
CA TYR A 223 -2.40 34.63 -5.81
C TYR A 223 -1.77 35.82 -5.09
N ARG A 224 -2.47 36.39 -4.11
CA ARG A 224 -1.98 37.50 -3.28
C ARG A 224 -1.65 36.98 -1.89
N CYS A 225 -0.45 37.28 -1.40
CA CYS A 225 -0.05 36.94 -0.05
C CYS A 225 -0.89 37.70 0.98
N THR A 226 -1.35 37.00 2.02
CA THR A 226 -2.13 37.58 3.12
C THR A 226 -1.32 38.51 4.03
N VAL A 227 0.01 38.40 4.02
CA VAL A 227 0.93 39.15 4.89
C VAL A 227 1.62 40.28 4.13
N CYS A 228 2.44 39.97 3.13
CA CYS A 228 3.23 40.99 2.42
C CYS A 228 2.50 41.61 1.21
N SER A 229 1.28 41.14 0.88
CA SER A 229 0.46 41.60 -0.25
C SER A 229 1.09 41.44 -1.65
N GLN A 230 2.26 40.81 -1.76
CA GLN A 230 2.91 40.49 -3.04
C GLN A 230 2.12 39.43 -3.83
N LEU A 231 2.28 39.46 -5.15
CA LEU A 231 1.62 38.55 -6.08
C LEU A 231 2.52 37.36 -6.42
N THR A 232 2.00 36.16 -6.20
CA THR A 232 2.57 34.90 -6.67
C THR A 232 1.86 34.46 -7.95
N ARG A 233 2.64 34.06 -8.96
CA ARG A 233 2.13 33.45 -10.20
C ARG A 233 2.23 31.94 -10.09
N PHE A 234 1.19 31.23 -10.54
CA PHE A 234 1.18 29.78 -10.64
C PHE A 234 0.83 29.33 -12.07
N PRO A 235 1.83 29.18 -12.94
CA PRO A 235 1.64 28.71 -14.31
C PRO A 235 1.29 27.22 -14.33
N ARG A 236 0.26 26.86 -15.10
CA ARG A 236 -0.14 25.46 -15.31
C ARG A 236 0.67 24.86 -16.45
N TYR A 237 1.88 24.38 -16.14
CA TYR A 237 2.83 23.85 -17.11
C TYR A 237 2.38 22.49 -17.70
N ASN A 238 2.56 22.33 -19.01
CA ASN A 238 2.29 21.06 -19.70
C ASN A 238 3.57 20.35 -20.18
N ASP A 239 4.73 21.02 -20.19
CA ASP A 239 5.99 20.35 -20.49
C ASP A 239 6.46 19.52 -19.27
N PRO A 240 6.51 18.18 -19.37
CA PRO A 240 6.90 17.34 -18.24
C PRO A 240 8.36 17.55 -17.83
N MET A 241 9.23 18.10 -18.70
CA MET A 241 10.58 18.51 -18.31
C MET A 241 10.54 19.60 -17.24
N LYS A 242 9.63 20.57 -17.39
CA LYS A 242 9.44 21.63 -16.39
C LYS A 242 8.84 21.07 -15.10
N LEU A 243 7.97 20.06 -15.20
CA LEU A 243 7.36 19.41 -14.03
C LEU A 243 8.37 18.56 -13.24
N VAL A 244 9.39 17.99 -13.87
CA VAL A 244 10.52 17.34 -13.18
C VAL A 244 11.32 18.36 -12.35
N GLU A 245 11.41 19.61 -12.82
CA GLU A 245 12.06 20.73 -12.11
C GLU A 245 11.19 21.29 -10.98
N THR A 246 9.93 21.65 -11.27
CA THR A 246 9.04 22.30 -10.30
C THR A 246 8.53 21.36 -9.22
N ARG A 247 8.37 20.07 -9.55
CA ARG A 247 7.87 19.00 -8.66
C ARG A 247 6.59 19.37 -7.93
N GLU A 248 5.69 20.09 -8.59
CA GLU A 248 4.45 20.54 -7.97
C GLU A 248 3.33 20.74 -8.98
N GLY A 249 2.08 20.63 -8.50
CA GLY A 249 0.90 20.83 -9.33
C GLY A 249 -0.37 20.19 -8.76
N ARG A 250 -1.34 19.94 -9.65
CA ARG A 250 -2.59 19.21 -9.36
C ARG A 250 -2.66 17.97 -10.26
N CYS A 251 -3.80 17.26 -10.27
CA CYS A 251 -3.92 15.97 -10.97
C CYS A 251 -3.36 15.97 -12.41
N GLY A 252 -3.60 17.04 -13.17
CA GLY A 252 -3.01 17.27 -14.50
C GLY A 252 -1.48 17.13 -14.53
N GLU A 253 -0.79 17.96 -13.76
CA GLU A 253 0.68 17.95 -13.68
C GLU A 253 1.23 16.65 -13.08
N TRP A 254 0.52 16.10 -12.09
CA TRP A 254 0.89 14.85 -11.43
C TRP A 254 0.88 13.67 -12.42
N ALA A 255 -0.24 13.45 -13.13
CA ALA A 255 -0.35 12.37 -14.11
C ALA A 255 0.59 12.58 -15.31
N ASN A 256 0.75 13.83 -15.78
CA ASN A 256 1.67 14.19 -16.85
C ASN A 256 3.12 13.81 -16.51
N CYS A 257 3.60 14.26 -15.35
CA CYS A 257 4.96 14.01 -14.91
C CYS A 257 5.18 12.54 -14.57
N PHE A 258 4.26 11.89 -13.85
CA PHE A 258 4.38 10.47 -13.51
C PHE A 258 4.40 9.56 -14.74
N THR A 259 3.57 9.83 -15.75
CA THR A 259 3.60 9.08 -17.02
C THR A 259 4.96 9.21 -17.72
N LEU A 260 5.61 10.38 -17.69
CA LEU A 260 7.00 10.53 -18.16
C LEU A 260 7.96 9.63 -17.36
N TYR A 261 7.85 9.58 -16.04
CA TYR A 261 8.69 8.69 -15.22
C TYR A 261 8.51 7.22 -15.63
N CYS A 262 7.26 6.74 -15.76
CA CYS A 262 7.01 5.37 -16.19
C CYS A 262 7.65 5.07 -17.57
N ARG A 263 7.48 5.97 -18.54
CA ARG A 263 8.12 5.84 -19.86
C ARG A 263 9.65 5.87 -19.79
N ALA A 264 10.22 6.71 -18.92
CA ALA A 264 11.67 6.86 -18.74
C ALA A 264 12.35 5.59 -18.18
N PHE A 265 11.61 4.79 -17.40
CA PHE A 265 12.04 3.48 -16.90
C PHE A 265 11.63 2.31 -17.81
N GLY A 266 11.08 2.60 -18.99
CA GLY A 266 10.79 1.59 -20.02
C GLY A 266 9.43 0.92 -19.89
N TYR A 267 8.59 1.31 -18.94
CA TYR A 267 7.24 0.77 -18.81
C TYR A 267 6.37 1.24 -19.99
N GLU A 268 5.58 0.33 -20.56
CA GLU A 268 4.50 0.72 -21.47
C GLU A 268 3.45 1.48 -20.67
N SER A 269 3.16 2.71 -21.06
CA SER A 269 2.34 3.62 -20.25
C SER A 269 1.36 4.41 -21.08
N ARG A 270 0.18 4.65 -20.51
CA ARG A 270 -0.89 5.48 -21.05
C ARG A 270 -1.20 6.62 -20.09
N LEU A 271 -1.43 7.80 -20.63
CA LEU A 271 -2.10 8.87 -19.90
C LEU A 271 -3.60 8.67 -20.03
N ILE A 272 -4.32 8.61 -18.92
CA ILE A 272 -5.76 8.39 -18.89
C ILE A 272 -6.47 9.72 -18.69
N LEU A 273 -7.42 9.99 -19.58
CA LEU A 273 -8.26 11.18 -19.57
C LEU A 273 -9.71 10.81 -19.23
N ASP A 274 -10.15 11.21 -18.04
CA ASP A 274 -11.55 11.14 -17.63
C ASP A 274 -12.22 12.51 -17.88
N PHE A 275 -13.27 12.51 -18.68
CA PHE A 275 -13.99 13.72 -19.09
C PHE A 275 -14.73 14.39 -17.92
N THR A 276 -14.78 13.76 -16.74
CA THR A 276 -15.30 14.31 -15.49
C THR A 276 -14.21 14.98 -14.62
N ASP A 277 -13.21 15.58 -15.28
CA ASP A 277 -12.16 16.43 -14.68
C ASP A 277 -11.19 15.66 -13.77
N HIS A 278 -10.66 14.54 -14.27
CA HIS A 278 -9.55 13.83 -13.63
C HIS A 278 -8.64 13.16 -14.67
N VAL A 279 -7.39 12.93 -14.29
CA VAL A 279 -6.40 12.24 -15.12
C VAL A 279 -5.49 11.38 -14.26
N TRP A 280 -5.02 10.27 -14.81
CA TRP A 280 -4.11 9.34 -14.14
C TRP A 280 -3.28 8.55 -15.16
N THR A 281 -2.61 7.48 -14.73
CA THR A 281 -1.71 6.68 -15.57
C THR A 281 -2.16 5.21 -15.59
N GLU A 282 -1.98 4.53 -16.71
CA GLU A 282 -1.95 3.06 -16.74
C GLU A 282 -0.55 2.61 -17.17
N CYS A 283 -0.09 1.49 -16.61
CA CYS A 283 1.08 0.78 -17.10
C CYS A 283 0.75 -0.68 -17.41
N PHE A 284 1.31 -1.23 -18.49
CA PHE A 284 1.17 -2.66 -18.75
C PHE A 284 2.06 -3.44 -17.77
N SER A 285 1.44 -4.29 -16.94
CA SER A 285 2.15 -5.11 -15.97
C SER A 285 2.42 -6.48 -16.60
N GLN A 286 3.69 -6.77 -16.92
CA GLN A 286 4.07 -8.11 -17.40
C GLN A 286 3.82 -9.20 -16.36
N TYR A 287 3.85 -8.84 -15.07
CA TYR A 287 3.52 -9.75 -13.96
C TYR A 287 2.04 -10.16 -13.97
N LEU A 288 1.13 -9.21 -14.22
CA LEU A 288 -0.32 -9.45 -14.25
C LEU A 288 -0.84 -9.84 -15.64
N GLY A 289 -0.04 -9.62 -16.69
CA GLY A 289 -0.45 -9.84 -18.09
C GLY A 289 -1.52 -8.87 -18.59
N ARG A 290 -1.70 -7.70 -17.95
CA ARG A 290 -2.73 -6.71 -18.30
C ARG A 290 -2.33 -5.28 -17.95
N TRP A 291 -3.11 -4.31 -18.43
CA TRP A 291 -3.01 -2.91 -18.02
C TRP A 291 -3.42 -2.76 -16.56
N MET A 292 -2.56 -2.07 -15.80
CA MET A 292 -2.72 -1.80 -14.39
C MET A 292 -2.96 -0.31 -14.18
N HIS A 293 -4.03 0.01 -13.46
CA HIS A 293 -4.37 1.37 -13.06
C HIS A 293 -3.33 1.92 -12.06
N LEU A 294 -2.89 3.17 -12.23
CA LEU A 294 -2.02 3.91 -11.31
C LEU A 294 -2.52 5.35 -11.14
N ASP A 295 -2.95 5.72 -9.93
CA ASP A 295 -3.21 7.13 -9.57
C ASP A 295 -2.05 7.70 -8.75
N PRO A 296 -1.15 8.52 -9.34
CA PRO A 296 -0.04 9.12 -8.61
C PRO A 296 -0.49 10.14 -7.56
N CYS A 297 -1.65 10.78 -7.72
CA CYS A 297 -2.16 11.77 -6.77
C CYS A 297 -2.59 11.11 -5.47
N GLU A 298 -3.13 9.89 -5.56
CA GLU A 298 -3.59 9.13 -4.41
C GLU A 298 -2.55 8.14 -3.91
N GLY A 299 -1.55 7.80 -4.73
CA GLY A 299 -0.60 6.73 -4.42
C GLY A 299 -1.28 5.36 -4.45
N ILE A 300 -2.31 5.19 -5.30
CA ILE A 300 -3.11 3.98 -5.41
C ILE A 300 -2.77 3.28 -6.73
N TYR A 301 -2.68 1.97 -6.68
CA TYR A 301 -2.49 1.12 -7.85
C TYR A 301 -3.56 0.02 -7.89
N ASP A 302 -3.89 -0.42 -9.10
CA ASP A 302 -4.78 -1.54 -9.42
C ASP A 302 -6.17 -1.55 -8.75
N LYS A 303 -6.68 -0.37 -8.37
CA LYS A 303 -8.05 -0.17 -7.86
C LYS A 303 -8.88 0.68 -8.84
N PRO A 304 -9.22 0.21 -10.05
CA PRO A 304 -9.89 1.02 -11.06
C PRO A 304 -11.29 1.52 -10.63
N LEU A 305 -11.99 0.81 -9.73
CA LEU A 305 -13.29 1.26 -9.22
C LEU A 305 -13.19 2.38 -8.16
N LEU A 306 -11.98 2.89 -7.88
CA LEU A 306 -11.73 4.02 -6.96
C LEU A 306 -12.65 5.21 -7.27
N TYR A 307 -12.85 5.51 -8.55
CA TYR A 307 -13.58 6.71 -8.97
C TYR A 307 -15.10 6.53 -8.88
N GLU A 308 -15.65 5.45 -9.44
CA GLU A 308 -17.09 5.22 -9.44
C GLU A 308 -17.60 4.81 -8.04
N LYS A 309 -16.94 3.81 -7.41
CA LYS A 309 -17.36 3.26 -6.11
C LYS A 309 -16.79 4.05 -4.94
N GLY A 310 -15.49 4.39 -4.98
CA GLY A 310 -14.85 5.14 -3.90
C GLY A 310 -15.29 6.60 -3.84
N TRP A 311 -15.21 7.32 -4.95
CA TRP A 311 -15.53 8.76 -4.99
C TRP A 311 -16.97 9.07 -5.40
N GLY A 312 -17.74 8.08 -5.87
CA GLY A 312 -19.10 8.31 -6.35
C GLY A 312 -19.17 9.08 -7.67
N LYS A 313 -18.09 9.11 -8.47
CA LYS A 313 -18.07 9.84 -9.75
C LYS A 313 -19.05 9.22 -10.73
N LYS A 314 -19.82 10.09 -11.39
CA LYS A 314 -20.70 9.71 -12.51
C LYS A 314 -19.93 9.76 -13.82
N LEU A 315 -19.11 8.73 -14.06
CA LEU A 315 -18.24 8.64 -15.24
C LEU A 315 -19.03 8.65 -16.55
N ASN A 316 -18.41 9.13 -17.63
CA ASN A 316 -18.94 9.12 -19.00
C ASN A 316 -17.93 8.58 -20.03
N TYR A 317 -16.77 9.22 -20.18
CA TYR A 317 -15.71 8.83 -21.10
C TYR A 317 -14.38 8.80 -20.34
N VAL A 318 -13.71 7.64 -20.39
CA VAL A 318 -12.36 7.45 -19.88
C VAL A 318 -11.50 6.93 -21.03
N ILE A 319 -10.64 7.80 -21.55
CA ILE A 319 -9.86 7.54 -22.76
C ILE A 319 -8.40 7.40 -22.39
N ALA A 320 -7.80 6.26 -22.73
CA ALA A 320 -6.37 6.02 -22.59
C ALA A 320 -5.63 6.50 -23.84
N ILE A 321 -4.50 7.18 -23.63
CA ILE A 321 -3.73 7.83 -24.68
C ILE A 321 -2.28 7.40 -24.54
N ALA A 322 -1.72 6.79 -25.59
CA ALA A 322 -0.35 6.35 -25.66
C ALA A 322 0.29 6.72 -27.01
N LYS A 323 1.59 6.43 -27.15
CA LYS A 323 2.35 6.70 -28.37
C LYS A 323 1.80 5.97 -29.60
N ASP A 324 1.12 4.86 -29.40
CA ASP A 324 0.62 3.94 -30.43
C ASP A 324 -0.89 4.04 -30.66
N GLY A 325 -1.60 4.88 -29.91
CA GLY A 325 -3.03 5.07 -30.16
C GLY A 325 -3.81 5.70 -29.02
N VAL A 326 -5.13 5.73 -29.24
CA VAL A 326 -6.15 6.10 -28.26
C VAL A 326 -7.13 4.95 -28.10
N TYR A 327 -7.52 4.68 -26.85
CA TYR A 327 -8.30 3.50 -26.47
C TYR A 327 -9.43 3.94 -25.54
N ASP A 328 -10.63 3.41 -25.76
CA ASP A 328 -11.71 3.57 -24.80
C ASP A 328 -11.57 2.51 -23.71
N VAL A 329 -11.14 2.94 -22.53
CA VAL A 329 -10.95 2.07 -21.36
C VAL A 329 -12.05 2.27 -20.33
N THR A 330 -13.15 2.94 -20.68
CA THR A 330 -14.24 3.29 -19.76
C THR A 330 -14.77 2.09 -19.00
N LYS A 331 -14.92 0.93 -19.66
CA LYS A 331 -15.38 -0.33 -19.06
C LYS A 331 -14.50 -0.83 -17.90
N ARG A 332 -13.22 -0.48 -17.86
CA ARG A 332 -12.32 -0.84 -16.76
C ARG A 332 -12.73 -0.18 -15.44
N TYR A 333 -13.27 1.04 -15.52
CA TYR A 333 -13.50 1.95 -14.39
C TYR A 333 -14.96 2.00 -13.92
N THR A 334 -15.83 1.13 -14.44
CA THR A 334 -17.26 1.09 -14.11
C THR A 334 -17.76 -0.35 -13.98
N ARG A 335 -18.78 -0.54 -13.15
CA ARG A 335 -19.66 -1.73 -13.15
C ARG A 335 -21.09 -1.38 -13.50
N LYS A 336 -21.36 -0.09 -13.72
CA LYS A 336 -22.67 0.48 -14.06
C LYS A 336 -22.68 0.98 -15.49
N TRP A 337 -22.27 0.10 -16.42
CA TRP A 337 -22.07 0.45 -17.81
C TRP A 337 -23.32 1.05 -18.47
N HIS A 338 -24.50 0.50 -18.20
CA HIS A 338 -25.77 1.04 -18.67
C HIS A 338 -26.00 2.50 -18.22
N GLU A 339 -25.64 2.87 -16.98
CA GLU A 339 -25.72 4.25 -16.52
C GLU A 339 -24.69 5.14 -17.21
N VAL A 340 -23.47 4.64 -17.43
CA VAL A 340 -22.41 5.38 -18.14
C VAL A 340 -22.82 5.66 -19.57
N LEU A 341 -23.37 4.68 -20.29
CA LEU A 341 -23.91 4.82 -21.64
C LEU A 341 -24.94 5.96 -21.74
N SER A 342 -25.86 6.06 -20.76
CA SER A 342 -26.85 7.14 -20.73
C SER A 342 -26.24 8.55 -20.63
N ARG A 343 -25.00 8.66 -20.13
CA ARG A 343 -24.25 9.92 -19.99
C ARG A 343 -23.32 10.20 -21.18
N ARG A 344 -23.17 9.27 -22.12
CA ARG A 344 -22.30 9.39 -23.30
C ARG A 344 -23.06 10.02 -24.47
N THR A 345 -23.22 11.34 -24.40
CA THR A 345 -24.07 12.13 -25.32
C THR A 345 -23.30 12.94 -26.38
N ILE A 346 -21.97 12.83 -26.47
CA ILE A 346 -21.19 13.58 -27.47
C ILE A 346 -21.26 12.88 -28.84
N LEU A 347 -21.04 11.57 -28.85
CA LEU A 347 -21.05 10.71 -30.04
C LEU A 347 -21.81 9.41 -29.72
N THR A 348 -22.35 8.77 -30.75
CA THR A 348 -22.79 7.37 -30.65
C THR A 348 -21.58 6.43 -30.58
N GLU A 349 -21.73 5.27 -29.93
CA GLU A 349 -20.62 4.30 -29.79
C GLU A 349 -19.94 3.92 -31.13
N PRO A 350 -20.67 3.69 -32.25
CA PRO A 350 -20.02 3.41 -33.53
C PRO A 350 -19.24 4.61 -34.11
N SER A 351 -19.76 5.83 -33.94
CA SER A 351 -19.08 7.06 -34.36
C SER A 351 -17.82 7.30 -33.54
N LEU A 352 -17.88 7.07 -32.23
CA LEU A 352 -16.73 7.16 -31.34
C LEU A 352 -15.67 6.12 -31.69
N SER A 353 -16.05 4.85 -31.86
CA SER A 353 -15.14 3.78 -32.26
C SER A 353 -14.43 4.11 -33.57
N THR A 354 -15.16 4.65 -34.55
CA THR A 354 -14.59 5.10 -35.83
C THR A 354 -13.60 6.25 -35.64
N LEU A 355 -13.93 7.24 -34.81
CA LEU A 355 -13.06 8.38 -34.53
C LEU A 355 -11.76 7.94 -33.84
N LEU A 356 -11.86 7.12 -32.79
CA LEU A 356 -10.70 6.58 -32.08
C LEU A 356 -9.84 5.71 -33.00
N SER A 357 -10.45 4.86 -33.82
CA SER A 357 -9.74 4.06 -34.82
C SER A 357 -8.96 4.92 -35.81
N ASN A 358 -9.52 6.05 -36.24
CA ASN A 358 -8.82 6.97 -37.15
C ASN A 358 -7.60 7.63 -36.47
N ILE A 359 -7.75 8.10 -35.23
CA ILE A 359 -6.64 8.67 -34.45
C ILE A 359 -5.56 7.60 -34.22
N THR A 360 -5.95 6.39 -33.84
CA THR A 360 -5.00 5.28 -33.63
C THR A 360 -4.26 4.89 -34.90
N LYS A 361 -4.95 4.84 -36.06
CA LYS A 361 -4.31 4.64 -37.36
C LYS A 361 -3.31 5.75 -37.70
N GLU A 362 -3.59 6.99 -37.31
CA GLU A 362 -2.64 8.10 -37.46
C GLU A 362 -1.41 7.92 -36.58
N SER A 363 -1.57 7.58 -35.30
CA SER A 363 -0.47 7.35 -34.36
C SER A 363 0.44 6.19 -34.77
N ARG A 364 -0.12 5.17 -35.44
CA ARG A 364 0.60 3.98 -35.91
C ARG A 364 1.29 4.18 -37.27
N ARG A 365 1.17 5.36 -37.89
CA ARG A 365 1.85 5.64 -39.18
C ARG A 365 3.36 5.53 -38.99
N GLY A 366 3.97 4.63 -39.75
CA GLY A 366 5.42 4.41 -39.73
C GLY A 366 5.90 3.27 -38.84
N PHE A 367 5.00 2.57 -38.13
CA PHE A 367 5.37 1.36 -37.40
C PHE A 367 5.59 0.19 -38.37
N ALA A 368 6.51 -0.71 -38.02
CA ALA A 368 6.77 -1.92 -38.81
C ALA A 368 5.58 -2.90 -38.71
N SER A 369 5.31 -3.66 -39.78
CA SER A 369 4.18 -4.59 -39.85
C SER A 369 4.17 -5.64 -38.72
N GLN A 370 5.34 -6.13 -38.32
CA GLN A 370 5.48 -7.07 -37.20
C GLN A 370 5.04 -6.45 -35.88
N LEU A 371 5.46 -5.21 -35.61
CA LEU A 371 5.08 -4.48 -34.39
C LEU A 371 3.58 -4.16 -34.39
N LEU A 372 3.02 -3.78 -35.54
CA LEU A 372 1.58 -3.55 -35.69
C LEU A 372 0.77 -4.79 -35.34
N SER A 373 1.17 -5.96 -35.85
CA SER A 373 0.48 -7.22 -35.54
C SER A 373 0.51 -7.57 -34.05
N ILE A 374 1.60 -7.25 -33.35
CA ILE A 374 1.71 -7.48 -31.91
C ILE A 374 0.77 -6.53 -31.16
N ILE A 375 0.80 -5.24 -31.49
CA ILE A 375 -0.06 -4.22 -30.85
C ILE A 375 -1.53 -4.56 -31.09
N GLU A 376 -1.93 -4.90 -32.32
CA GLU A 376 -3.30 -5.28 -32.64
C GLU A 376 -3.75 -6.54 -31.87
N SER A 377 -2.85 -7.51 -31.68
CA SER A 377 -3.15 -8.68 -30.84
C SER A 377 -3.36 -8.30 -29.37
N HIS A 378 -2.58 -7.35 -28.85
CA HIS A 378 -2.74 -6.85 -27.48
C HIS A 378 -4.05 -6.05 -27.33
N ASP A 379 -4.40 -5.21 -28.31
CA ASP A 379 -5.67 -4.46 -28.34
C ASP A 379 -6.87 -5.42 -28.30
N MET A 380 -6.80 -6.51 -29.07
CA MET A 380 -7.84 -7.52 -29.10
C MET A 380 -7.99 -8.26 -27.77
N GLU A 381 -6.88 -8.58 -27.09
CA GLU A 381 -6.95 -9.25 -25.79
C GLU A 381 -7.43 -8.31 -24.67
N GLU A 382 -7.00 -7.04 -24.69
CA GLU A 382 -7.54 -6.03 -23.78
C GLU A 382 -9.05 -5.85 -23.97
N ASN A 383 -9.54 -5.75 -25.20
CA ASN A 383 -10.98 -5.63 -25.43
C ASN A 383 -11.74 -6.83 -24.85
N LYS A 384 -11.24 -8.05 -24.99
CA LYS A 384 -11.87 -9.23 -24.36
C LYS A 384 -11.82 -9.15 -22.83
N GLU A 385 -10.71 -8.69 -22.26
CA GLU A 385 -10.55 -8.52 -20.82
C GLU A 385 -11.52 -7.47 -20.25
N LEU A 386 -11.71 -6.35 -20.95
CA LEU A 386 -12.68 -5.32 -20.59
C LEU A 386 -14.11 -5.85 -20.60
N GLU A 387 -14.51 -6.60 -21.63
CA GLU A 387 -15.85 -7.20 -21.70
C GLU A 387 -16.07 -8.25 -20.60
N ARG A 388 -15.07 -9.12 -20.35
CA ARG A 388 -15.17 -10.12 -19.26
C ARG A 388 -15.27 -9.47 -17.89
N SER A 389 -14.51 -8.40 -17.65
CA SER A 389 -14.42 -7.75 -16.34
C SER A 389 -15.63 -6.86 -16.03
N LEU A 390 -16.36 -6.42 -17.06
CA LEU A 390 -17.52 -5.53 -16.89
C LEU A 390 -18.65 -6.17 -16.08
N HIS A 391 -18.86 -7.47 -16.28
CA HIS A 391 -19.90 -8.26 -15.62
C HIS A 391 -19.35 -9.14 -14.49
N ALA A 392 -18.07 -9.00 -14.14
CA ALA A 392 -17.52 -9.68 -12.98
C ALA A 392 -18.20 -9.15 -11.71
N GLU A 393 -18.51 -10.06 -10.78
CA GLU A 393 -19.11 -9.65 -9.51
C GLU A 393 -18.20 -8.65 -8.79
N ASP A 394 -18.83 -7.58 -8.32
CA ASP A 394 -18.15 -6.66 -7.41
C ASP A 394 -17.79 -7.42 -6.14
N ASP A 395 -16.52 -7.34 -5.77
CA ASP A 395 -16.13 -7.71 -4.41
C ASP A 395 -16.81 -6.72 -3.46
N LYS A 396 -17.96 -7.15 -2.93
CA LYS A 396 -18.74 -6.43 -1.93
C LYS A 396 -17.91 -6.23 -0.66
N SER A 397 -16.78 -6.94 -0.51
CA SER A 397 -15.84 -6.79 0.59
C SER A 397 -14.81 -5.68 0.45
N LEU A 398 -14.53 -5.22 -0.77
CA LEU A 398 -13.59 -4.14 -1.01
C LEU A 398 -14.24 -2.77 -0.70
N SER A 399 -13.93 -2.23 0.48
CA SER A 399 -14.13 -0.81 0.80
C SER A 399 -13.07 0.03 0.07
N LEU A 400 -13.52 1.01 -0.72
CA LEU A 400 -12.64 1.91 -1.46
C LEU A 400 -12.70 3.31 -0.85
N PRO A 401 -11.55 3.97 -0.64
CA PRO A 401 -11.52 5.26 0.03
C PRO A 401 -12.15 6.37 -0.84
N GLY A 402 -12.70 7.38 -0.17
CA GLY A 402 -12.96 8.67 -0.78
C GLY A 402 -11.67 9.38 -1.19
N ARG A 403 -11.82 10.48 -1.92
CA ARG A 403 -10.71 11.26 -2.45
C ARG A 403 -9.87 11.89 -1.33
N ARG A 404 -8.55 11.72 -1.39
CA ARG A 404 -7.62 12.32 -0.44
C ARG A 404 -7.03 13.64 -0.97
N SER A 405 -6.84 13.78 -2.29
CA SER A 405 -6.31 15.01 -2.92
C SER A 405 -7.34 16.15 -3.06
N GLY A 406 -6.87 17.40 -3.01
CA GLY A 406 -7.70 18.60 -3.18
C GLY A 406 -8.23 19.19 -1.87
N ASN A 407 -8.70 20.44 -1.93
CA ASN A 407 -9.26 21.13 -0.76
C ASN A 407 -10.53 20.40 -0.26
N GLU A 408 -10.74 20.40 1.06
CA GLU A 408 -11.85 19.73 1.73
C GLU A 408 -13.22 20.24 1.26
N GLU A 409 -13.41 21.55 1.15
CA GLU A 409 -14.65 22.15 0.65
C GLU A 409 -14.97 21.67 -0.77
N TRP A 410 -13.94 21.56 -1.61
CA TRP A 410 -14.08 21.11 -2.99
C TRP A 410 -14.47 19.63 -3.06
N ARG A 411 -13.84 18.76 -2.25
CA ARG A 411 -14.21 17.34 -2.14
C ARG A 411 -15.65 17.16 -1.62
N LYS A 412 -16.03 17.91 -0.58
CA LYS A 412 -17.41 17.90 -0.03
C LYS A 412 -18.43 18.34 -1.07
N SER A 413 -18.15 19.40 -1.83
CA SER A 413 -19.06 19.90 -2.87
C SER A 413 -19.32 18.90 -3.99
N ARG A 414 -18.38 17.96 -4.21
CA ARG A 414 -18.46 16.93 -5.24
C ARG A 414 -18.92 15.57 -4.70
N LEU A 415 -19.20 15.48 -3.39
CA LEU A 415 -19.56 14.23 -2.70
C LEU A 415 -18.48 13.14 -2.81
N GLU A 416 -17.22 13.53 -3.01
CA GLU A 416 -16.08 12.61 -3.21
C GLU A 416 -15.45 12.16 -1.89
N MET A 417 -16.13 12.33 -0.75
CA MET A 417 -15.60 11.97 0.58
C MET A 417 -15.63 10.46 0.88
N GLY A 418 -16.30 9.66 0.03
CA GLY A 418 -16.50 8.22 0.24
C GLY A 418 -17.70 7.90 1.11
N SER A 419 -18.08 6.62 1.18
CA SER A 419 -19.17 6.13 2.05
C SER A 419 -18.62 5.30 3.21
N ASP A 420 -19.09 5.55 4.44
CA ASP A 420 -18.74 4.79 5.65
C ASP A 420 -19.34 3.37 5.72
N LYS A 421 -19.72 2.75 4.59
CA LYS A 421 -20.40 1.45 4.58
C LYS A 421 -19.41 0.30 4.50
N LEU A 422 -19.45 -0.51 5.56
CA LEU A 422 -18.53 -1.60 5.89
C LEU A 422 -18.66 -2.81 4.98
N SER A 423 -17.54 -3.48 4.81
CA SER A 423 -17.55 -4.93 4.68
C SER A 423 -16.44 -5.55 5.52
N SER A 424 -16.79 -6.65 6.18
CA SER A 424 -15.93 -7.43 7.04
C SER A 424 -15.37 -8.62 6.25
N SER A 425 -14.24 -8.46 5.59
CA SER A 425 -13.47 -9.58 5.06
C SER A 425 -12.08 -9.61 5.71
N ALA A 426 -11.68 -10.78 6.21
CA ALA A 426 -10.34 -11.01 6.73
C ALA A 426 -9.31 -10.87 5.60
N CYS A 427 -8.11 -10.39 5.93
CA CYS A 427 -7.02 -10.36 4.95
C CYS A 427 -6.57 -11.79 4.58
N PRO A 428 -5.86 -11.99 3.46
CA PRO A 428 -5.21 -13.27 3.17
C PRO A 428 -4.25 -13.68 4.28
N VAL A 429 -4.08 -14.99 4.49
CA VAL A 429 -3.04 -15.53 5.38
C VAL A 429 -1.67 -15.21 4.78
N ARG A 430 -0.79 -14.57 5.55
CA ARG A 430 0.57 -14.20 5.12
C ARG A 430 1.62 -14.89 5.98
N LEU A 431 2.70 -15.35 5.37
CA LEU A 431 3.86 -15.87 6.10
C LEU A 431 4.66 -14.70 6.70
N CYS A 432 5.03 -14.80 7.98
CA CYS A 432 5.87 -13.81 8.65
C CYS A 432 7.35 -14.07 8.35
N VAL A 433 8.03 -13.06 7.81
CA VAL A 433 9.46 -13.10 7.50
C VAL A 433 10.25 -12.33 8.56
N ASP A 434 10.31 -12.90 9.77
CA ASP A 434 10.73 -12.21 10.99
C ASP A 434 11.76 -12.98 11.83
N GLU A 435 12.33 -14.07 11.30
CA GLU A 435 13.43 -14.81 11.96
C GLU A 435 14.61 -13.90 12.32
N HIS A 436 14.92 -12.95 11.44
CA HIS A 436 15.99 -11.99 11.65
C HIS A 436 15.79 -11.15 12.92
N VAL A 437 14.55 -10.85 13.31
CA VAL A 437 14.22 -10.13 14.54
C VAL A 437 14.71 -10.93 15.74
N THR A 438 14.32 -12.20 15.84
CA THR A 438 14.75 -13.08 16.93
C THR A 438 16.27 -13.26 16.95
N ARG A 439 16.90 -13.45 15.79
CA ARG A 439 18.37 -13.58 15.69
C ARG A 439 19.11 -12.33 16.16
N ILE A 440 18.62 -11.13 15.84
CA ILE A 440 19.22 -9.87 16.29
C ILE A 440 19.13 -9.72 17.80
N TYR A 441 17.94 -9.95 18.39
CA TYR A 441 17.79 -9.83 19.85
C TYR A 441 18.62 -10.88 20.60
N ASN A 442 18.69 -12.12 20.08
CA ASN A 442 19.56 -13.16 20.64
C ASN A 442 21.05 -12.80 20.54
N ALA A 443 21.47 -12.12 19.47
CA ALA A 443 22.85 -11.71 19.29
C ALA A 443 23.34 -10.63 20.29
N PHE A 444 22.44 -9.96 21.00
CA PHE A 444 22.83 -9.04 22.07
C PHE A 444 23.22 -9.74 23.38
N GLN A 445 22.78 -10.99 23.58
CA GLN A 445 23.08 -11.72 24.80
C GLN A 445 24.59 -11.89 25.04
N PRO A 446 25.41 -12.36 24.06
CA PRO A 446 26.87 -12.42 24.21
C PRO A 446 27.51 -11.05 24.50
N ILE A 447 27.01 -9.98 23.89
CA ILE A 447 27.51 -8.61 24.10
C ILE A 447 27.29 -8.19 25.55
N LEU A 448 26.09 -8.42 26.09
CA LEU A 448 25.74 -8.07 27.47
C LEU A 448 26.53 -8.91 28.48
N TYR A 449 26.74 -10.20 28.22
CA TYR A 449 27.62 -11.03 29.06
C TYR A 449 29.05 -10.48 29.09
N GLN A 450 29.56 -10.04 27.94
CA GLN A 450 30.90 -9.47 27.88
C GLN A 450 30.98 -8.13 28.65
N PHE A 451 29.94 -7.30 28.63
CA PHE A 451 29.92 -6.06 29.43
C PHE A 451 30.04 -6.34 30.93
N VAL A 452 29.38 -7.39 31.43
CA VAL A 452 29.46 -7.81 32.83
C VAL A 452 30.83 -8.43 33.13
N GLY A 453 31.32 -9.33 32.26
CA GLY A 453 32.61 -10.01 32.45
C GLY A 453 33.81 -9.07 32.41
N GLU A 454 33.71 -7.97 31.68
CA GLU A 454 34.73 -6.92 31.59
C GLU A 454 34.53 -5.77 32.62
N GLU A 455 33.54 -5.90 33.51
CA GLU A 455 33.23 -4.94 34.56
C GLU A 455 33.01 -3.50 34.04
N LEU A 456 32.41 -3.34 32.85
CA LEU A 456 32.12 -2.03 32.28
C LEU A 456 31.18 -1.24 33.18
N THR A 457 31.41 0.07 33.32
CA THR A 457 30.41 0.97 33.88
C THR A 457 29.23 1.14 32.92
N LYS A 458 28.07 1.52 33.46
CA LYS A 458 26.88 1.86 32.67
C LYS A 458 27.15 2.87 31.55
N SER A 459 27.96 3.91 31.82
CA SER A 459 28.30 4.92 30.81
C SER A 459 29.10 4.33 29.66
N GLU A 460 30.05 3.44 29.96
CA GLU A 460 30.92 2.79 28.97
C GLU A 460 30.12 1.80 28.12
N ALA A 461 29.24 1.00 28.71
CA ALA A 461 28.37 0.11 27.96
C ALA A 461 27.48 0.87 26.98
N VAL A 462 26.89 1.99 27.43
CA VAL A 462 26.08 2.86 26.57
C VAL A 462 26.92 3.50 25.46
N GLU A 463 28.16 3.91 25.73
CA GLU A 463 29.08 4.43 24.73
C GLU A 463 29.41 3.40 23.64
N VAL A 464 29.67 2.15 24.04
CA VAL A 464 29.91 1.03 23.11
C VAL A 464 28.70 0.81 22.21
N LEU A 465 27.48 0.76 22.77
CA LEU A 465 26.25 0.59 21.98
C LEU A 465 26.00 1.76 21.03
N ARG A 466 26.23 3.00 21.47
CA ARG A 466 26.12 4.20 20.59
C ARG A 466 27.13 4.14 19.44
N THR A 467 28.34 3.66 19.71
CA THR A 467 29.38 3.49 18.70
C THR A 467 28.97 2.44 17.67
N THR A 468 28.47 1.29 18.13
CA THR A 468 27.90 0.25 17.25
C THR A 468 26.72 0.79 16.42
N LYS A 469 25.83 1.58 17.03
CA LYS A 469 24.74 2.25 16.30
C LYS A 469 25.28 3.15 15.19
N GLY A 470 26.31 3.94 15.47
CA GLY A 470 26.98 4.79 14.47
C GLY A 470 27.49 3.98 13.28
N ILE A 471 28.16 2.85 13.54
CA ILE A 471 28.65 1.93 12.51
C ILE A 471 27.50 1.40 11.64
N LEU A 472 26.41 0.92 12.25
CA LEU A 472 25.24 0.41 11.52
C LEU A 472 24.52 1.51 10.73
N LEU A 473 24.48 2.74 11.26
CA LEU A 473 23.95 3.90 10.54
C LEU A 473 24.80 4.24 9.31
N ASP A 474 26.12 4.18 9.41
CA ASP A 474 26.99 4.43 8.25
C ASP A 474 26.87 3.32 7.21
N LEU A 475 26.71 2.07 7.64
CA LEU A 475 26.36 0.97 6.75
C LEU A 475 25.03 1.20 6.05
N SER A 476 24.01 1.70 6.75
CA SER A 476 22.67 1.97 6.18
C SER A 476 22.71 3.03 5.06
N LYS A 477 23.65 3.98 5.14
CA LYS A 477 23.86 5.03 4.11
C LYS A 477 24.68 4.55 2.90
N SER A 478 25.42 3.45 3.03
CA SER A 478 26.21 2.90 1.94
C SER A 478 25.34 2.12 0.93
N PRO A 479 25.75 2.02 -0.36
CA PRO A 479 24.97 1.32 -1.38
C PRO A 479 24.63 -0.12 -0.97
N TYR A 480 23.36 -0.50 -1.05
CA TYR A 480 22.86 -1.74 -0.47
C TYR A 480 23.51 -3.02 -1.04
N LYS A 481 23.89 -3.00 -2.32
CA LYS A 481 24.56 -4.12 -3.01
C LYS A 481 26.01 -4.34 -2.55
N THR A 482 26.65 -3.31 -1.99
CA THR A 482 28.08 -3.33 -1.64
C THR A 482 28.34 -2.78 -0.25
N ARG A 483 27.37 -2.89 0.67
CA ARG A 483 27.41 -2.25 1.99
C ARG A 483 28.74 -2.51 2.69
N ARG A 484 29.39 -1.43 3.09
CA ARG A 484 30.66 -1.47 3.84
C ARG A 484 30.90 -0.19 4.63
N THR A 485 31.64 -0.32 5.73
CA THR A 485 32.16 0.82 6.49
C THR A 485 33.49 0.46 7.14
N SER A 486 34.39 1.43 7.27
CA SER A 486 35.65 1.28 8.03
C SER A 486 35.38 1.55 9.51
N ILE A 487 36.05 0.80 10.38
CA ILE A 487 35.92 0.93 11.84
C ILE A 487 37.26 1.29 12.51
N ASP A 488 38.26 1.74 11.73
CA ASP A 488 39.62 1.96 12.24
C ASP A 488 39.66 2.98 13.39
N SER A 489 38.94 4.10 13.26
CA SER A 489 38.83 5.13 14.30
C SER A 489 38.15 4.62 15.57
N VAL A 490 37.31 3.60 15.44
CA VAL A 490 36.62 2.98 16.58
C VAL A 490 37.53 1.98 17.29
N LEU A 491 38.35 1.25 16.53
CA LEU A 491 39.33 0.30 17.07
C LEU A 491 40.48 0.98 17.81
N GLU A 492 40.68 2.30 17.65
CA GLU A 492 41.57 3.10 18.51
C GLU A 492 41.13 3.08 19.98
N ASN A 493 39.85 2.83 20.28
CA ASN A 493 39.37 2.65 21.64
C ASN A 493 39.67 1.21 22.12
N PRO A 494 40.59 1.01 23.08
CA PRO A 494 41.01 -0.33 23.52
C PRO A 494 39.86 -1.16 24.11
N LYS A 495 38.87 -0.49 24.70
CA LYS A 495 37.69 -1.16 25.28
C LYS A 495 36.80 -1.71 24.18
N PHE A 496 36.53 -0.91 23.15
CA PHE A 496 35.77 -1.39 22.00
C PHE A 496 36.50 -2.51 21.27
N GLN A 497 37.82 -2.38 21.08
CA GLN A 497 38.64 -3.43 20.45
C GLN A 497 38.54 -4.77 21.20
N LYS A 498 38.56 -4.75 22.54
CA LYS A 498 38.42 -5.95 23.37
C LYS A 498 37.03 -6.57 23.29
N LEU A 499 35.99 -5.75 23.17
CA LEU A 499 34.59 -6.17 23.07
C LEU A 499 34.20 -6.59 21.66
N PHE A 500 34.90 -6.13 20.62
CA PHE A 500 34.53 -6.35 19.23
C PHE A 500 34.30 -7.81 18.81
N PRO A 501 35.00 -8.82 19.37
CA PRO A 501 34.68 -10.24 19.15
C PRO A 501 33.26 -10.63 19.60
N SER A 502 32.70 -10.04 20.67
CA SER A 502 31.35 -10.37 21.12
C SER A 502 30.24 -9.91 20.15
N PHE A 503 30.58 -9.09 19.15
CA PHE A 503 29.65 -8.63 18.11
C PHE A 503 29.54 -9.59 16.91
N ASP A 504 30.30 -10.69 16.88
CA ASP A 504 30.29 -11.63 15.74
C ASP A 504 28.89 -12.21 15.46
N ASP A 505 28.14 -12.56 16.50
CA ASP A 505 26.77 -13.06 16.36
C ASP A 505 25.83 -11.98 15.79
N LEU A 506 26.02 -10.72 16.17
CA LEU A 506 25.22 -9.60 15.66
C LEU A 506 25.53 -9.36 14.19
N LEU A 507 26.80 -9.35 13.81
CA LEU A 507 27.20 -9.23 12.42
C LEU A 507 26.66 -10.40 11.58
N CYS A 508 26.71 -11.62 12.11
CA CYS A 508 26.15 -12.80 11.46
C CYS A 508 24.62 -12.72 11.31
N ALA A 509 23.90 -12.21 12.31
CA ALA A 509 22.46 -11.97 12.22
C ALA A 509 22.11 -10.93 11.14
N LEU A 510 23.00 -9.97 10.90
CA LEU A 510 22.86 -8.93 9.88
C LEU A 510 23.42 -9.32 8.50
N PHE A 511 23.96 -10.52 8.34
CA PHE A 511 24.65 -10.98 7.11
C PHE A 511 25.86 -10.10 6.74
N LEU A 512 26.50 -9.54 7.77
CA LEU A 512 27.72 -8.76 7.72
C LEU A 512 28.90 -9.58 8.26
N GLY A 513 30.12 -9.15 7.94
CA GLY A 513 31.32 -9.73 8.50
C GLY A 513 32.50 -8.79 8.47
N LYS A 514 33.58 -9.22 9.13
CA LYS A 514 34.81 -8.46 9.31
C LYS A 514 35.77 -8.79 8.17
N LYS A 515 36.35 -7.78 7.54
CA LYS A 515 37.37 -7.94 6.52
C LYS A 515 38.61 -7.11 6.87
N LEU A 516 39.76 -7.76 6.91
CA LEU A 516 41.06 -7.10 7.01
C LEU A 516 41.55 -6.79 5.60
N ASN A 517 41.72 -5.51 5.30
CA ASN A 517 42.27 -5.05 4.04
C ASN A 517 43.80 -5.20 4.01
N THR A 518 44.36 -5.20 2.81
CA THR A 518 45.81 -5.33 2.58
C THR A 518 46.62 -4.15 3.15
N ASP A 519 45.98 -3.02 3.42
CA ASP A 519 46.57 -1.84 4.06
C ASP A 519 46.43 -1.86 5.59
N GLY A 520 45.93 -2.96 6.17
CA GLY A 520 45.77 -3.15 7.61
C GLY A 520 44.47 -2.60 8.19
N ARG A 521 43.61 -1.97 7.38
CA ARG A 521 42.31 -1.45 7.82
C ARG A 521 41.30 -2.55 8.05
N VAL A 522 40.43 -2.37 9.05
CA VAL A 522 39.31 -3.28 9.31
C VAL A 522 38.02 -2.66 8.79
N GLU A 523 37.36 -3.38 7.89
CA GLU A 523 36.04 -3.03 7.37
C GLU A 523 34.99 -4.03 7.88
N ILE A 524 33.79 -3.52 8.12
CA ILE A 524 32.58 -4.35 8.17
C ILE A 524 31.95 -4.28 6.80
N CYS A 525 31.71 -5.43 6.18
CA CYS A 525 31.12 -5.51 4.85
C CYS A 525 30.07 -6.61 4.75
N LEU A 526 29.27 -6.52 3.70
CA LEU A 526 28.32 -7.53 3.28
C LEU A 526 28.99 -8.90 3.05
N VAL A 527 28.40 -9.98 3.59
CA VAL A 527 28.88 -11.36 3.41
C VAL A 527 27.85 -12.28 2.77
N GLY A 528 26.56 -11.93 2.81
CA GLY A 528 25.51 -12.70 2.16
C GLY A 528 24.52 -11.84 1.38
N ASP A 529 23.24 -12.22 1.39
CA ASP A 529 22.22 -11.54 0.58
C ASP A 529 21.98 -10.09 1.07
N PRO A 530 22.17 -9.06 0.21
CA PRO A 530 21.95 -7.67 0.58
C PRO A 530 20.52 -7.34 0.98
N VAL A 531 19.53 -8.09 0.49
CA VAL A 531 18.13 -7.88 0.87
C VAL A 531 17.90 -8.29 2.32
N VAL A 532 18.53 -9.38 2.78
CA VAL A 532 18.46 -9.83 4.18
C VAL A 532 19.10 -8.79 5.11
N THR A 533 20.27 -8.26 4.75
CA THR A 533 20.89 -7.16 5.51
C THR A 533 19.99 -5.92 5.54
N SER A 534 19.30 -5.61 4.44
CA SER A 534 18.41 -4.44 4.34
C SER A 534 17.14 -4.58 5.18
N LEU A 535 16.63 -5.81 5.35
CA LEU A 535 15.58 -6.13 6.32
C LEU A 535 16.07 -6.01 7.77
N ALA A 536 17.28 -6.52 8.03
CA ALA A 536 17.79 -6.69 9.38
C ALA A 536 18.35 -5.39 10.01
N LEU A 537 18.91 -4.48 9.19
CA LEU A 537 19.54 -3.25 9.68
C LEU A 537 18.58 -2.32 10.45
N PRO A 538 17.37 -1.98 9.94
CA PRO A 538 16.42 -1.16 10.68
C PRO A 538 16.07 -1.77 12.05
N VAL A 539 15.85 -3.09 12.10
CA VAL A 539 15.54 -3.81 13.33
C VAL A 539 16.69 -3.72 14.34
N ALA A 540 17.95 -3.90 13.91
CA ALA A 540 19.09 -3.75 14.82
C ALA A 540 19.31 -2.32 15.30
N LEU A 541 18.98 -1.30 14.48
CA LEU A 541 19.02 0.10 14.92
C LEU A 541 17.96 0.39 15.99
N ASP A 542 16.73 -0.09 15.79
CA ASP A 542 15.65 0.02 16.77
C ASP A 542 15.97 -0.74 18.07
N ALA A 543 16.51 -1.96 17.96
CA ALA A 543 16.94 -2.77 19.10
C ALA A 543 18.09 -2.10 19.89
N LEU A 544 19.05 -1.47 19.22
CA LEU A 544 20.09 -0.68 19.90
C LEU A 544 19.49 0.49 20.68
N ASP A 545 18.48 1.17 20.12
CA ASP A 545 17.79 2.24 20.83
C ASP A 545 17.03 1.74 22.06
N ASP A 546 16.33 0.61 21.94
CA ASP A 546 15.68 -0.07 23.08
C ASP A 546 16.71 -0.37 24.18
N MET A 547 17.85 -0.98 23.82
CA MET A 547 18.88 -1.35 24.77
C MET A 547 19.51 -0.14 25.45
N ILE A 548 19.83 0.91 24.69
CA ILE A 548 20.39 2.15 25.24
C ILE A 548 19.39 2.79 26.20
N TYR A 549 18.10 2.84 25.84
CA TYR A 549 17.04 3.37 26.70
C TYR A 549 16.94 2.58 28.01
N ASN A 550 16.84 1.25 27.91
CA ASN A 550 16.68 0.36 29.07
C ASN A 550 17.92 0.38 29.98
N LEU A 551 19.13 0.38 29.42
CA LEU A 551 20.36 0.52 30.21
C LEU A 551 20.39 1.85 30.96
N ASN A 552 19.98 2.94 30.31
CA ASN A 552 19.88 4.26 30.97
C ASN A 552 18.85 4.29 32.09
N LYS A 553 17.79 3.48 32.02
CA LYS A 553 16.76 3.33 33.07
C LYS A 553 17.12 2.33 34.18
N CYS A 554 18.04 1.41 33.92
CA CYS A 554 18.48 0.40 34.90
C CYS A 554 19.12 1.06 36.13
N GLU A 555 18.54 0.82 37.32
CA GLU A 555 19.02 1.33 38.61
C GLU A 555 20.21 0.51 39.16
N ASN A 556 20.16 -0.83 39.10
CA ASN A 556 21.25 -1.70 39.55
C ASN A 556 21.95 -2.39 38.38
N TYR A 557 22.90 -1.67 37.77
CA TYR A 557 23.76 -2.21 36.71
C TYR A 557 24.54 -3.45 37.21
N GLY A 558 24.58 -4.52 36.40
CA GLY A 558 25.27 -5.78 36.70
C GLY A 558 24.32 -6.95 37.06
N LYS A 559 23.51 -6.82 38.12
CA LYS A 559 22.53 -7.87 38.51
C LYS A 559 21.26 -7.82 37.66
N ASP A 560 20.74 -6.63 37.40
CA ASP A 560 19.49 -6.43 36.67
C ASP A 560 19.71 -6.36 35.14
N MET A 561 20.96 -6.48 34.66
CA MET A 561 21.26 -6.56 33.22
C MET A 561 20.65 -7.81 32.56
N PHE A 562 20.48 -8.89 33.32
CA PHE A 562 19.76 -10.09 32.87
C PHE A 562 18.24 -9.97 32.98
N LEU A 563 17.75 -8.89 33.61
CA LEU A 563 16.34 -8.53 33.77
C LEU A 563 15.93 -7.33 32.90
N LEU A 564 16.87 -6.71 32.17
CA LEU A 564 16.56 -5.80 31.07
C LEU A 564 15.51 -6.48 30.19
N PRO A 565 14.52 -5.77 29.61
CA PRO A 565 13.42 -6.39 28.88
C PRO A 565 13.96 -6.92 27.55
N LEU A 566 14.62 -8.06 27.65
CA LEU A 566 14.93 -9.00 26.62
C LEU A 566 13.68 -9.88 26.40
N LEU A 567 12.49 -9.29 26.50
CA LEU A 567 11.19 -9.91 26.22
C LEU A 567 11.17 -10.52 24.81
N LYS A 568 12.05 -10.04 23.93
CA LYS A 568 12.25 -10.49 22.55
C LYS A 568 13.32 -11.58 22.39
N LEU A 569 14.00 -12.01 23.45
CA LEU A 569 14.87 -13.19 23.39
C LEU A 569 14.01 -14.43 23.11
N ASN A 570 14.48 -15.26 22.18
CA ASN A 570 13.76 -16.46 21.75
C ASN A 570 12.30 -16.19 21.35
N ARG A 571 12.01 -14.97 20.86
CA ARG A 571 10.71 -14.60 20.29
C ARG A 571 10.30 -15.61 19.21
N ILE A 572 9.04 -16.03 19.24
CA ILE A 572 8.42 -16.87 18.21
C ILE A 572 8.48 -16.14 16.86
N HIS A 573 8.86 -16.85 15.80
CA HIS A 573 9.01 -16.29 14.46
C HIS A 573 8.60 -17.32 13.39
N SER A 574 8.62 -16.91 12.12
CA SER A 574 8.37 -17.75 10.94
C SER A 574 6.99 -18.41 10.87
N GLY A 575 6.04 -17.94 11.67
CA GLY A 575 4.65 -18.36 11.61
C GLY A 575 3.90 -17.70 10.46
N SER A 576 2.57 -17.81 10.48
CA SER A 576 1.69 -17.07 9.58
C SER A 576 0.74 -16.17 10.36
N ALA A 577 0.36 -15.05 9.75
CA ALA A 577 -0.55 -14.09 10.34
C ALA A 577 -1.76 -13.86 9.44
N ILE A 578 -2.91 -13.65 10.08
CA ILE A 578 -4.16 -13.21 9.46
C ILE A 578 -4.80 -12.18 10.39
N ALA A 579 -5.46 -11.19 9.80
CA ALA A 579 -6.10 -10.11 10.55
C ALA A 579 -7.47 -9.77 9.99
N SER A 580 -8.18 -8.92 10.74
CA SER A 580 -9.49 -8.37 10.35
C SER A 580 -9.49 -7.72 8.98
N SER A 581 -8.40 -7.07 8.58
CA SER A 581 -8.18 -6.44 7.28
C SER A 581 -6.71 -5.97 7.20
N GLU A 582 -6.35 -5.37 6.06
CA GLU A 582 -5.05 -4.73 5.87
C GLU A 582 -5.12 -3.64 4.79
N GLU A 583 -4.26 -2.62 4.90
CA GLU A 583 -4.10 -1.62 3.84
C GLU A 583 -2.90 -1.94 2.94
N LEU A 584 -3.16 -2.26 1.68
CA LEU A 584 -2.10 -2.50 0.71
C LEU A 584 -1.44 -1.19 0.22
N PRO A 585 -0.11 -1.19 -0.04
CA PRO A 585 0.80 -2.34 0.08
C PRO A 585 1.57 -2.39 1.40
N PHE A 586 1.58 -1.31 2.19
CA PHE A 586 2.51 -1.18 3.32
C PHE A 586 1.90 -1.57 4.66
N GLY A 587 0.60 -1.33 4.83
CA GLY A 587 -0.19 -1.64 6.01
C GLY A 587 -0.59 -3.10 6.14
N ILE A 588 0.17 -4.02 5.53
CA ILE A 588 -0.10 -5.46 5.56
C ILE A 588 0.17 -6.06 6.94
N ILE A 589 -0.49 -7.17 7.26
CA ILE A 589 -0.39 -7.75 8.60
C ILE A 589 1.03 -8.19 9.00
N THR A 590 1.89 -8.56 8.04
CA THR A 590 3.28 -8.93 8.35
C THR A 590 4.11 -7.76 8.87
N SER A 591 3.70 -6.51 8.60
CA SER A 591 4.32 -5.30 9.15
C SER A 591 4.17 -5.20 10.67
N ALA A 592 3.25 -5.94 11.31
CA ALA A 592 3.16 -6.02 12.77
C ALA A 592 4.29 -6.87 13.40
N PHE A 593 4.94 -7.72 12.61
CA PHE A 593 5.91 -8.72 13.09
C PHE A 593 7.34 -8.47 12.60
N ASP A 594 7.55 -7.50 11.71
CA ASP A 594 8.85 -7.25 11.06
C ASP A 594 9.88 -6.57 11.98
N GLY A 595 9.52 -6.23 13.21
CA GLY A 595 10.43 -5.78 14.25
C GLY A 595 10.99 -4.37 14.07
N THR A 596 10.45 -3.56 13.14
CA THR A 596 10.87 -2.17 12.96
C THR A 596 9.77 -1.18 13.30
N ARG A 597 10.15 0.01 13.78
CA ARG A 597 9.23 1.12 14.06
C ARG A 597 8.86 1.93 12.80
N MET A 598 9.44 1.57 11.66
CA MET A 598 9.26 2.29 10.39
C MET A 598 8.07 1.80 9.56
N SER A 599 7.59 0.59 9.82
CA SER A 599 6.37 0.03 9.23
C SER A 599 5.33 -0.24 10.31
N LYS A 600 4.08 -0.39 9.88
CA LYS A 600 2.95 -0.71 10.73
C LYS A 600 1.93 -1.53 9.96
N TRP A 601 1.22 -2.41 10.64
CA TRP A 601 -0.04 -2.94 10.14
C TRP A 601 -1.08 -1.82 10.24
N GLU A 602 -1.84 -1.61 9.17
CA GLU A 602 -2.91 -0.62 9.13
C GLU A 602 -4.23 -1.34 8.90
N GLU A 603 -5.12 -1.23 9.88
CA GLU A 603 -6.51 -1.65 9.76
C GLU A 603 -7.35 -0.43 9.35
N PRO A 604 -7.85 -0.35 8.09
CA PRO A 604 -8.59 0.81 7.60
C PRO A 604 -9.79 1.18 8.48
N ASN A 605 -10.34 0.23 9.25
CA ASN A 605 -11.52 0.41 10.08
C ASN A 605 -11.25 0.27 11.59
N GLY A 606 -10.00 0.38 12.04
CA GLY A 606 -9.57 -0.03 13.39
C GLY A 606 -10.26 0.70 14.56
N GLY A 607 -10.92 1.84 14.30
CA GLY A 607 -11.71 2.56 15.30
C GLY A 607 -12.96 1.84 15.80
N ARG A 608 -13.32 0.67 15.22
CA ARG A 608 -14.46 -0.17 15.65
C ARG A 608 -14.05 -1.51 16.25
N GLY A 609 -12.76 -1.71 16.53
CA GLY A 609 -12.20 -2.99 16.95
C GLY A 609 -11.49 -3.71 15.79
N CYS A 610 -10.47 -4.48 16.12
CA CYS A 610 -9.64 -5.22 15.17
C CYS A 610 -9.08 -6.48 15.82
N TRP A 611 -8.69 -7.46 15.02
CA TRP A 611 -8.07 -8.69 15.53
C TRP A 611 -6.90 -9.12 14.66
N VAL A 612 -5.95 -9.79 15.30
CA VAL A 612 -4.79 -10.43 14.67
C VAL A 612 -4.68 -11.84 15.22
N VAL A 613 -4.52 -12.81 14.34
CA VAL A 613 -4.20 -14.20 14.68
C VAL A 613 -2.83 -14.52 14.13
N TYR A 614 -1.93 -14.94 15.01
CA TYR A 614 -0.63 -15.48 14.65
C TYR A 614 -0.64 -17.00 14.86
N ARG A 615 -0.39 -17.75 13.80
CA ARG A 615 -0.25 -19.21 13.80
C ARG A 615 1.22 -19.56 13.77
N THR A 616 1.64 -20.41 14.70
CA THR A 616 3.04 -20.84 14.82
C THR A 616 3.46 -21.71 13.63
N PHE A 617 4.76 -21.71 13.35
CA PHE A 617 5.32 -22.60 12.34
C PHE A 617 5.09 -24.07 12.73
N ASP A 618 4.71 -24.91 11.76
CA ASP A 618 4.35 -26.32 11.94
C ASP A 618 3.21 -26.60 12.95
N ASN A 619 2.35 -25.62 13.26
CA ASN A 619 1.27 -25.76 14.26
C ASN A 619 1.76 -26.26 15.63
N LYS A 620 2.99 -25.89 16.02
CA LYS A 620 3.52 -26.24 17.34
C LYS A 620 2.85 -25.40 18.42
N MET A 621 2.47 -26.04 19.52
CA MET A 621 1.92 -25.36 20.70
C MET A 621 3.06 -24.84 21.58
N PHE A 622 2.94 -23.59 22.01
CA PHE A 622 3.89 -22.93 22.91
C PHE A 622 3.14 -22.25 24.05
N GLU A 623 3.75 -22.19 25.23
CA GLU A 623 3.27 -21.35 26.33
C GLU A 623 3.68 -19.91 26.06
N LEU A 624 2.71 -18.98 25.98
CA LEU A 624 2.98 -17.56 25.75
C LEU A 624 3.53 -16.91 27.03
N ALA A 625 4.85 -16.75 27.10
CA ALA A 625 5.49 -16.15 28.27
C ALA A 625 5.31 -14.62 28.35
N ALA A 626 5.29 -13.92 27.21
CA ALA A 626 5.14 -12.47 27.12
C ALA A 626 4.79 -12.03 25.68
N TYR A 627 4.23 -10.83 25.54
CA TYR A 627 4.00 -10.15 24.27
C TYR A 627 4.31 -8.65 24.40
N GLU A 628 4.53 -7.98 23.27
CA GLU A 628 4.74 -6.53 23.19
C GLU A 628 3.95 -5.98 22.02
N LEU A 629 3.25 -4.87 22.27
CA LEU A 629 2.51 -4.12 21.25
C LEU A 629 2.97 -2.66 21.30
N MET A 630 3.13 -2.06 20.14
CA MET A 630 3.52 -0.66 20.00
C MET A 630 2.49 0.03 19.11
N SER A 631 1.91 1.14 19.59
CA SER A 631 1.03 1.97 18.77
C SER A 631 1.82 2.66 17.66
N ALA A 632 1.11 2.97 16.57
CA ALA A 632 1.70 3.72 15.48
C ALA A 632 1.95 5.18 15.88
N ASN A 633 3.05 5.76 15.36
CA ASN A 633 3.53 7.11 15.71
C ASN A 633 2.56 8.27 15.37
N ASP A 634 1.52 8.01 14.58
CA ASP A 634 0.52 9.00 14.14
C ASP A 634 -0.75 9.03 15.00
N ALA A 635 -0.90 8.12 15.96
CA ALA A 635 -1.99 8.14 16.93
C ALA A 635 -1.49 7.71 18.33
N PRO A 636 -0.55 8.46 18.94
CA PRO A 636 0.03 8.11 20.24
C PRO A 636 -0.99 8.07 21.38
N GLU A 637 -2.14 8.73 21.22
CA GLU A 637 -3.27 8.67 22.15
C GLU A 637 -4.00 7.31 22.17
N ARG A 638 -3.74 6.42 21.20
CA ARG A 638 -4.27 5.05 21.15
C ARG A 638 -3.29 4.06 21.78
N ASP A 639 -2.87 4.35 23.00
CA ASP A 639 -1.95 3.48 23.74
C ASP A 639 -2.57 2.08 23.94
N PRO A 640 -1.90 0.98 23.53
CA PRO A 640 -2.36 -0.38 23.76
C PRO A 640 -2.52 -0.73 25.25
N MET A 641 -1.92 0.06 26.15
CA MET A 641 -2.02 -0.13 27.60
C MET A 641 -3.47 -0.05 28.12
N ASP A 642 -4.37 0.62 27.38
CA ASP A 642 -5.80 0.72 27.70
C ASP A 642 -6.68 -0.31 26.95
N TRP A 643 -6.09 -1.26 26.20
CA TRP A 643 -6.83 -2.25 25.42
C TRP A 643 -7.26 -3.45 26.27
N TYR A 644 -8.51 -3.88 26.15
CA TYR A 644 -9.00 -5.14 26.72
C TYR A 644 -8.54 -6.32 25.84
N GLY A 645 -7.41 -6.93 26.20
CA GLY A 645 -6.92 -8.13 25.52
C GLY A 645 -7.67 -9.39 25.96
N LEU A 646 -8.41 -10.01 25.04
CA LEU A 646 -8.98 -11.34 25.23
C LEU A 646 -7.99 -12.38 24.71
N TRP A 647 -7.38 -13.13 25.63
CA TRP A 647 -6.42 -14.18 25.31
C TRP A 647 -7.11 -15.53 25.57
N ASN A 648 -7.32 -16.30 24.51
CA ASN A 648 -7.76 -17.69 24.63
C ASN A 648 -6.54 -18.57 24.39
N ASP A 649 -6.04 -19.18 25.46
CA ASP A 649 -5.15 -20.34 25.36
C ASP A 649 -6.00 -21.51 24.86
N SER A 650 -5.90 -21.85 23.57
CA SER A 650 -6.37 -23.13 23.04
C SER A 650 -5.28 -24.19 23.07
#